data_AF-Q2STW1-F1
#
_entry.id   AF-Q2STW1-F1
#
_cell.length_a   1.000
_cell.length_b   1.000
_cell.length_c   1.000
_cell.angle_alpha   90.00
_cell.angle_beta   90.00
_cell.angle_gamma   90.00
#
_symmetry.space_group_name_H-M   'P 1'
#
loop_
_entity.id
_entity.type
_entity.pdbx_description
1 polymer ?
#
loop_
_entity_poly.entity_id
_entity_poly.type
_entity_poly.pdbx_seq_one_letter_code
_entity_poly.pdbx_strand_id
1 'polypeptide(L)'
;MRNEATYRDLYSDVWTYAEWADLQGLDKRDTGIDLVAKTRGTDEFHAIQCKLFAQGHKVQKSDIDSFFTASGKKPFTRRIIVATTNHWSEHAEDALLDQQPPVSKIDLTALEESQIDWGQYRPKAMPVIKAKKELRPHQTSALNAVVHGLADADRGKLIMACGTGKTMSALKIAETMAGAGKRVLFLVPSLSLLSQTLTEWTQESETPLHSFAVCSDSDVGKKRKKEDDMVQTFVHELRYPATTDSARLAAEMVKRHDTSHMSVVFSTYHSIDVISRAQKQFGLADFDLIVCDEAHRTTGATFGDDDESTFVRVHDADYIRAAKRLYMTATPRIYGDSAKATAERDNVALCSMDDTALYGDELFVITFSEAVKRGLLVDYKVIVLAVEETHVNRRLQDLLKDENNQLKVDDAAKIVGCWKALSKQGLTEDLVGDGDPMSRAVAFCQVIEVSKGAKTHKVSSKQIAGMFQAVVEAYQESEETEEFEQAARLHCEAEHVDGGMNASEKEAKLAWLKAETPENTCRILSNVRCLSEGVDVPALDAVLFLTPRNSQVDVVQSVGRVMRNAPGKTRGYVVLPVVIPAGVEPHEALSDNKTYAVVWQVLQALRSHDDRFDAMVNKLDLIGKDTSKMEVIAITDKIQKKQQKTNGTKNKDAGKGGFTIGEAVKKRTPQEQHELQFEIGEIEKAIYAKLVQKVGNRHHWEDWANDIAKIARTHIDRITGIIENPENTKEREAFDSFAAELRDDLNGSITDGEIIEMLAQHLITKPVFDALFADYSFAKHNPMSLAMQNVLDVLHEHRLDKEADTLEKFYDSVKLRAEGIDNAAGKQKIVVELYDKFFRNAFPKMTERLGIVYTPVEVVDFIIHSVGHVLQAEFGQTLGSKGVHIIDPFVGTGTFVTRLLQSGLITPEELPHKYKHEIHANEIVLLAYYIACINIEAVYHGMVGGKYQPFEGICLADTFQLYEKEDLVDAVQASNSARRKKQKKLDIRVIFGNPPYSAGQDSANDNNQNVAYPHLDSRIRSTYAERSSATNKNALYDSYIRAIRWASDRIVSESPVPSRRCE
;
A
#
# COMPACT_ATOMS: atom_id res chain seq x y z
N MET A 1 -2.31 -25.12 38.50
CA MET A 1 -2.07 -24.49 39.82
C MET A 1 -0.60 -24.43 40.22
N ARG A 2 0.15 -25.54 40.31
CA ARG A 2 1.57 -25.48 40.76
C ARG A 2 2.60 -25.12 39.68
N ASN A 3 2.35 -25.48 38.42
CA ASN A 3 3.35 -25.36 37.35
C ASN A 3 3.06 -24.25 36.33
N GLU A 4 1.79 -23.98 36.07
CA GLU A 4 1.37 -22.90 35.16
C GLU A 4 1.85 -21.54 35.69
N ALA A 5 2.55 -20.76 34.86
CA ALA A 5 3.20 -19.52 35.28
C ALA A 5 2.28 -18.58 36.07
N THR A 6 1.05 -18.37 35.56
CA THR A 6 0.00 -17.56 36.18
C THR A 6 -0.24 -17.89 37.66
N TYR A 7 -0.33 -19.18 37.99
CA TYR A 7 -0.70 -19.64 39.34
C TYR A 7 0.53 -19.92 40.21
N ARG A 8 1.67 -20.25 39.59
CA ARG A 8 2.94 -20.48 40.27
C ARG A 8 3.47 -19.22 40.95
N ASP A 9 3.27 -18.05 40.33
CA ASP A 9 3.60 -16.77 40.96
C ASP A 9 2.58 -16.40 42.07
N LEU A 10 1.30 -16.59 41.78
CA LEU A 10 0.21 -16.19 42.69
C LEU A 10 0.18 -17.00 43.99
N TYR A 11 0.43 -18.31 43.94
CA TYR A 11 0.29 -19.21 45.09
C TYR A 11 1.62 -19.62 45.70
N SER A 12 1.72 -19.53 47.02
CA SER A 12 2.84 -20.13 47.78
C SER A 12 2.65 -21.63 47.92
N ASP A 13 1.44 -22.05 48.23
CA ASP A 13 1.10 -23.42 48.59
C ASP A 13 -0.26 -23.83 48.02
N VAL A 14 -0.39 -25.11 47.69
CA VAL A 14 -1.65 -25.71 47.23
C VAL A 14 -1.79 -27.08 47.87
N TRP A 15 -2.90 -27.31 48.57
CA TRP A 15 -3.21 -28.57 49.25
C TRP A 15 -4.53 -29.16 48.73
N THR A 16 -4.70 -30.46 48.92
CA THR A 16 -6.05 -31.03 48.94
C THR A 16 -6.82 -30.48 50.16
N TYR A 17 -8.15 -30.42 50.07
CA TYR A 17 -8.96 -29.93 51.20
C TYR A 17 -8.70 -30.76 52.47
N ALA A 18 -8.53 -32.08 52.37
CA ALA A 18 -8.24 -32.94 53.51
C ALA A 18 -6.91 -32.59 54.20
N GLU A 19 -5.84 -32.35 53.41
CA GLU A 19 -4.53 -31.92 53.94
C GLU A 19 -4.62 -30.54 54.60
N TRP A 20 -5.34 -29.59 53.99
CA TRP A 20 -5.52 -28.26 54.58
C TRP A 20 -6.37 -28.31 55.85
N ALA A 21 -7.46 -29.07 55.85
CA ALA A 21 -8.33 -29.25 57.01
C ALA A 21 -7.55 -29.85 58.19
N ASP A 22 -6.67 -30.81 57.93
CA ASP A 22 -5.74 -31.36 58.93
C ASP A 22 -4.84 -30.30 59.56
N LEU A 23 -4.24 -29.43 58.73
CA LEU A 23 -3.40 -28.33 59.20
C LEU A 23 -4.18 -27.31 60.04
N GLN A 24 -5.47 -27.16 59.79
CA GLN A 24 -6.36 -26.23 60.53
C GLN A 24 -7.12 -26.89 61.69
N GLY A 25 -6.98 -28.21 61.92
CA GLY A 25 -7.75 -28.94 62.92
C GLY A 25 -9.25 -29.04 62.63
N LEU A 26 -9.63 -29.02 61.34
CA LEU A 26 -11.01 -29.09 60.85
C LEU A 26 -11.39 -30.50 60.38
N ASP A 27 -12.69 -30.73 60.17
CA ASP A 27 -13.21 -31.99 59.63
C ASP A 27 -12.77 -32.19 58.16
N LYS A 28 -12.25 -33.38 57.86
CA LYS A 28 -11.74 -33.75 56.53
C LYS A 28 -12.83 -34.21 55.55
N ARG A 29 -14.08 -34.35 55.99
CA ARG A 29 -15.18 -34.76 55.11
C ARG A 29 -15.34 -33.80 53.94
N ASP A 30 -15.70 -34.33 52.78
CA ASP A 30 -15.96 -33.54 51.59
C ASP A 30 -17.10 -32.55 51.84
N THR A 31 -16.79 -31.27 51.71
CA THR A 31 -17.73 -30.15 51.86
C THR A 31 -18.09 -29.51 50.53
N GLY A 32 -17.54 -30.01 49.41
CA GLY A 32 -17.64 -29.42 48.08
C GLY A 32 -16.39 -28.63 47.65
N ILE A 33 -15.35 -28.55 48.49
CA ILE A 33 -14.04 -27.94 48.18
C ILE A 33 -13.02 -29.06 47.96
N ASP A 34 -12.35 -29.06 46.80
CA ASP A 34 -11.39 -30.11 46.44
C ASP A 34 -9.95 -29.71 46.80
N LEU A 35 -9.58 -28.45 46.49
CA LEU A 35 -8.25 -27.90 46.77
C LEU A 35 -8.35 -26.56 47.49
N VAL A 36 -7.32 -26.24 48.28
CA VAL A 36 -7.15 -24.93 48.91
C VAL A 36 -5.78 -24.40 48.53
N ALA A 37 -5.72 -23.16 48.05
CA ALA A 37 -4.47 -22.48 47.71
C ALA A 37 -4.25 -21.27 48.60
N LYS A 38 -2.99 -21.05 49.00
CA LYS A 38 -2.57 -19.87 49.75
C LYS A 38 -1.84 -18.91 48.84
N THR A 39 -2.24 -17.64 48.87
CA THR A 39 -1.62 -16.57 48.08
C THR A 39 -0.28 -16.14 48.68
N ARG A 40 0.68 -15.83 47.81
CA ARG A 40 2.00 -15.33 48.20
C ARG A 40 1.88 -13.85 48.63
N GLY A 41 2.39 -13.52 49.81
CA GLY A 41 2.51 -12.13 50.31
C GLY A 41 1.29 -11.57 51.04
N THR A 42 0.06 -12.05 50.76
CA THR A 42 -1.17 -11.60 51.45
C THR A 42 -1.74 -12.63 52.42
N ASP A 43 -1.23 -13.87 52.41
CA ASP A 43 -1.68 -14.98 53.26
C ASP A 43 -3.18 -15.33 53.13
N GLU A 44 -3.84 -14.92 52.05
CA GLU A 44 -5.24 -15.23 51.78
C GLU A 44 -5.44 -16.66 51.26
N PHE A 45 -6.58 -17.28 51.60
CA PHE A 45 -6.94 -18.63 51.15
C PHE A 45 -7.98 -18.60 50.03
N HIS A 46 -7.71 -19.30 48.94
CA HIS A 46 -8.62 -19.50 47.83
C HIS A 46 -9.18 -20.93 47.85
N ALA A 47 -10.51 -21.06 47.78
CA ALA A 47 -11.19 -22.34 47.65
C ALA A 47 -11.28 -22.74 46.18
N ILE A 48 -10.98 -24.00 45.86
CA ILE A 48 -10.96 -24.49 44.48
C ILE A 48 -11.80 -25.76 44.39
N GLN A 49 -12.67 -25.83 43.39
CA GLN A 49 -13.44 -27.02 43.04
C GLN A 49 -13.01 -27.56 41.68
N CYS A 50 -12.82 -28.86 41.57
CA CYS A 50 -12.41 -29.57 40.36
C CYS A 50 -13.55 -30.46 39.86
N LYS A 51 -14.24 -30.02 38.81
CA LYS A 51 -15.33 -30.73 38.13
C LYS A 51 -14.82 -31.48 36.90
N LEU A 52 -14.51 -32.76 37.11
CA LEU A 52 -14.02 -33.69 36.08
C LEU A 52 -15.19 -34.39 35.38
N PHE A 53 -15.91 -33.65 34.53
CA PHE A 53 -17.02 -34.20 33.76
C PHE A 53 -16.59 -34.66 32.35
N ALA A 54 -17.38 -35.56 31.75
CA ALA A 54 -17.23 -35.91 30.34
C ALA A 54 -17.45 -34.68 29.43
N GLN A 55 -16.79 -34.65 28.27
CA GLN A 55 -16.81 -33.51 27.35
C GLN A 55 -18.23 -33.05 26.97
N GLY A 56 -19.18 -33.97 26.79
CA GLY A 56 -20.57 -33.65 26.44
C GLY A 56 -21.48 -33.26 27.62
N HIS A 57 -20.98 -33.28 28.86
CA HIS A 57 -21.78 -32.91 30.02
C HIS A 57 -21.91 -31.40 30.14
N LYS A 58 -23.13 -30.94 30.42
CA LYS A 58 -23.45 -29.52 30.64
C LYS A 58 -23.57 -29.24 32.13
N VAL A 59 -22.61 -28.47 32.68
CA VAL A 59 -22.54 -28.09 34.09
C VAL A 59 -23.81 -27.37 34.49
N GLN A 60 -24.47 -27.88 35.53
CA GLN A 60 -25.68 -27.33 36.10
C GLN A 60 -25.37 -26.58 37.39
N LYS A 61 -26.27 -25.68 37.80
CA LYS A 61 -26.16 -24.96 39.07
C LYS A 61 -26.05 -25.92 40.28
N SER A 62 -26.80 -27.03 40.24
CA SER A 62 -26.75 -28.06 41.28
C SER A 62 -25.35 -28.67 41.47
N ASP A 63 -24.52 -28.66 40.44
CA ASP A 63 -23.17 -29.22 40.51
C ASP A 63 -22.24 -28.36 41.38
N ILE A 64 -22.51 -27.06 41.48
CA ILE A 64 -21.65 -26.06 42.13
C ILE A 64 -22.23 -25.49 43.43
N ASP A 65 -23.50 -25.75 43.74
CA ASP A 65 -24.20 -25.22 44.93
C ASP A 65 -23.51 -25.58 46.27
N SER A 66 -23.02 -26.82 46.41
CA SER A 66 -22.31 -27.26 47.62
C SER A 66 -21.02 -26.47 47.83
N PHE A 67 -20.29 -26.21 46.75
CA PHE A 67 -19.05 -25.44 46.78
C PHE A 67 -19.30 -23.99 47.19
N PHE A 68 -20.30 -23.32 46.61
CA PHE A 68 -20.64 -21.95 47.02
C PHE A 68 -20.99 -21.85 48.50
N THR A 69 -21.72 -22.84 49.01
CA THR A 69 -22.09 -22.91 50.43
C THR A 69 -20.87 -23.10 51.34
N ALA A 70 -19.97 -24.01 51.01
CA ALA A 70 -18.78 -24.30 51.82
C ALA A 70 -17.75 -23.17 51.75
N SER A 71 -17.47 -22.66 50.56
CA SER A 71 -16.47 -21.60 50.31
C SER A 71 -16.97 -20.20 50.66
N GLY A 72 -18.26 -20.02 51.02
CA GLY A 72 -18.79 -18.75 51.53
C GLY A 72 -18.39 -18.44 52.97
N LYS A 73 -17.73 -19.37 53.66
CA LYS A 73 -17.26 -19.21 55.04
C LYS A 73 -15.84 -18.65 55.07
N LYS A 74 -15.51 -17.88 56.12
CA LYS A 74 -14.11 -17.57 56.43
C LYS A 74 -13.32 -18.89 56.60
N PRO A 75 -12.05 -18.97 56.16
CA PRO A 75 -11.16 -17.87 55.76
C PRO A 75 -11.08 -17.59 54.25
N PHE A 76 -11.99 -18.12 53.42
CA PHE A 76 -11.85 -18.01 51.96
C PHE A 76 -12.15 -16.60 51.45
N THR A 77 -11.24 -16.05 50.64
CA THR A 77 -11.36 -14.72 50.02
C THR A 77 -11.67 -14.79 48.52
N ARG A 78 -11.50 -15.96 47.90
CA ARG A 78 -11.80 -16.20 46.48
C ARG A 78 -12.15 -17.66 46.20
N ARG A 79 -12.89 -17.88 45.12
CA ARG A 79 -13.32 -19.17 44.60
C ARG A 79 -12.79 -19.42 43.19
N ILE A 80 -12.39 -20.65 42.90
CA ILE A 80 -12.05 -21.08 41.54
C ILE A 80 -12.78 -22.37 41.22
N ILE A 81 -13.40 -22.44 40.05
CA ILE A 81 -13.99 -23.67 39.54
C ILE A 81 -13.18 -24.12 38.32
N VAL A 82 -12.63 -25.32 38.39
CA VAL A 82 -11.91 -25.99 37.29
C VAL A 82 -12.85 -27.01 36.67
N ALA A 83 -13.17 -26.87 35.40
CA ALA A 83 -14.07 -27.78 34.69
C ALA A 83 -13.40 -28.36 33.44
N THR A 84 -13.61 -29.65 33.18
CA THR A 84 -13.15 -30.33 31.95
C THR A 84 -14.17 -30.27 30.81
N THR A 85 -15.11 -29.33 30.88
CA THR A 85 -16.13 -29.06 29.86
C THR A 85 -16.35 -27.56 29.76
N ASN A 86 -16.60 -27.09 28.54
CA ASN A 86 -16.93 -25.70 28.26
C ASN A 86 -18.45 -25.46 28.27
N HIS A 87 -19.27 -26.51 28.43
CA HIS A 87 -20.72 -26.40 28.40
C HIS A 87 -21.30 -26.11 29.79
N TRP A 88 -21.83 -24.91 29.98
CA TRP A 88 -22.49 -24.48 31.22
C TRP A 88 -23.96 -24.10 30.95
N SER A 89 -24.86 -24.35 31.90
CA SER A 89 -26.22 -23.83 31.81
C SER A 89 -26.29 -22.34 32.14
N GLU A 90 -27.29 -21.64 31.60
CA GLU A 90 -27.49 -20.21 31.86
C GLU A 90 -27.56 -19.94 33.38
N HIS A 91 -28.25 -20.81 34.12
CA HIS A 91 -28.32 -20.72 35.57
C HIS A 91 -26.99 -20.96 36.30
N ALA A 92 -26.08 -21.76 35.73
CA ALA A 92 -24.76 -22.01 36.29
C ALA A 92 -23.83 -20.82 36.04
N GLU A 93 -23.85 -20.24 34.83
CA GLU A 93 -23.10 -19.01 34.49
C GLU A 93 -23.62 -17.80 35.29
N ASP A 94 -24.94 -17.61 35.36
CA ASP A 94 -25.56 -16.53 36.15
C ASP A 94 -25.19 -16.63 37.63
N ALA A 95 -24.98 -17.85 38.16
CA ALA A 95 -24.57 -18.04 39.55
C ALA A 95 -23.15 -17.55 39.85
N LEU A 96 -22.30 -17.34 38.82
CA LEU A 96 -20.94 -16.83 38.99
C LEU A 96 -20.91 -15.30 39.17
N LEU A 97 -21.96 -14.60 38.72
CA LEU A 97 -22.03 -13.14 38.71
C LEU A 97 -22.18 -12.55 40.12
N ASP A 98 -21.49 -11.43 40.37
CA ASP A 98 -21.58 -10.61 41.60
C ASP A 98 -21.41 -11.38 42.92
N GLN A 99 -20.69 -12.49 42.89
CA GLN A 99 -20.45 -13.34 44.05
C GLN A 99 -19.52 -12.69 45.09
N GLN A 100 -19.84 -12.91 46.37
CA GLN A 100 -19.01 -12.52 47.51
C GLN A 100 -18.86 -13.74 48.43
N PRO A 101 -17.68 -14.39 48.50
CA PRO A 101 -16.42 -14.10 47.78
C PRO A 101 -16.48 -14.29 46.24
N PRO A 102 -15.67 -13.54 45.47
CA PRO A 102 -15.65 -13.61 44.00
C PRO A 102 -15.20 -14.97 43.48
N VAL A 103 -15.70 -15.34 42.29
CA VAL A 103 -15.42 -16.63 41.64
C VAL A 103 -14.82 -16.44 40.24
N SER A 104 -13.90 -17.32 39.85
CA SER A 104 -13.31 -17.39 38.51
C SER A 104 -13.32 -18.83 37.97
N LYS A 105 -13.40 -18.98 36.64
CA LYS A 105 -13.45 -20.28 35.95
C LYS A 105 -12.10 -20.63 35.31
N ILE A 106 -11.73 -21.91 35.34
CA ILE A 106 -10.75 -22.52 34.45
C ILE A 106 -11.48 -23.62 33.70
N ASP A 107 -11.63 -23.45 32.40
CA ASP A 107 -12.33 -24.39 31.53
C ASP A 107 -11.37 -25.29 30.75
N LEU A 108 -11.91 -26.13 29.86
CA LEU A 108 -11.11 -27.11 29.13
C LEU A 108 -10.10 -26.42 28.20
N THR A 109 -10.52 -25.34 27.52
CA THR A 109 -9.65 -24.55 26.64
C THR A 109 -8.46 -24.00 27.42
N ALA A 110 -8.70 -23.41 28.59
CA ALA A 110 -7.65 -22.88 29.44
C ALA A 110 -6.64 -23.94 29.90
N LEU A 111 -7.08 -25.19 30.06
CA LEU A 111 -6.19 -26.30 30.35
C LEU A 111 -5.36 -26.65 29.10
N GLU A 112 -5.96 -26.81 27.93
CA GLU A 112 -5.26 -27.16 26.67
C GLU A 112 -4.20 -26.12 26.27
N GLU A 113 -4.51 -24.84 26.46
CA GLU A 113 -3.62 -23.70 26.17
C GLU A 113 -2.53 -23.46 27.23
N SER A 114 -2.58 -24.18 28.35
CA SER A 114 -1.58 -24.04 29.42
C SER A 114 -0.18 -24.36 28.90
N GLN A 115 0.83 -23.95 29.67
CA GLN A 115 2.22 -24.27 29.35
C GLN A 115 2.54 -25.76 29.53
N ILE A 116 1.64 -26.54 30.11
CA ILE A 116 1.83 -27.96 30.29
C ILE A 116 1.74 -28.65 28.92
N ASP A 117 2.75 -29.46 28.60
CA ASP A 117 2.68 -30.37 27.46
C ASP A 117 1.87 -31.62 27.86
N TRP A 118 0.57 -31.56 27.58
CA TRP A 118 -0.34 -32.66 27.85
C TRP A 118 -0.04 -33.93 27.05
N GLY A 119 0.63 -33.82 25.89
CA GLY A 119 1.06 -34.98 25.10
C GLY A 119 2.15 -35.80 25.78
N GLN A 120 2.89 -35.18 26.71
CA GLN A 120 3.95 -35.83 27.49
C GLN A 120 3.57 -36.07 28.96
N TYR A 121 2.35 -35.70 29.37
CA TYR A 121 1.92 -35.82 30.75
C TYR A 121 1.86 -37.28 31.21
N ARG A 122 2.38 -37.54 32.42
CA ARG A 122 2.33 -38.86 33.07
C ARG A 122 1.84 -38.71 34.52
N PRO A 123 0.90 -39.57 34.98
CA PRO A 123 0.45 -39.54 36.37
C PRO A 123 1.64 -39.67 37.35
N LYS A 124 1.63 -38.86 38.41
CA LYS A 124 2.67 -38.82 39.48
C LYS A 124 4.08 -38.41 39.02
N ALA A 125 4.27 -37.99 37.77
CA ALA A 125 5.50 -37.36 37.30
C ALA A 125 5.35 -35.83 37.31
N MET A 126 6.48 -35.09 37.34
CA MET A 126 6.45 -33.66 37.09
C MET A 126 6.00 -33.38 35.66
N PRO A 127 4.99 -32.51 35.43
CA PRO A 127 4.57 -32.16 34.08
C PRO A 127 5.69 -31.47 33.31
N VAL A 128 5.87 -31.86 32.04
CA VAL A 128 6.77 -31.18 31.11
C VAL A 128 6.13 -29.87 30.67
N ILE A 129 6.93 -28.81 30.62
CA ILE A 129 6.50 -27.47 30.19
C ILE A 129 6.95 -27.23 28.75
N LYS A 130 6.07 -26.67 27.92
CA LYS A 130 6.33 -26.27 26.54
C LYS A 130 7.53 -25.30 26.50
N ALA A 131 8.37 -25.44 25.47
CA ALA A 131 9.47 -24.50 25.25
C ALA A 131 8.93 -23.10 24.94
N LYS A 132 9.60 -22.07 25.46
CA LYS A 132 9.28 -20.66 25.17
C LYS A 132 9.65 -20.33 23.73
N LYS A 133 8.99 -19.31 23.17
CA LYS A 133 9.25 -18.83 21.82
C LYS A 133 10.58 -18.08 21.77
N GLU A 134 11.38 -18.33 20.74
CA GLU A 134 12.60 -17.58 20.45
C GLU A 134 12.31 -16.34 19.58
N LEU A 135 13.08 -15.27 19.78
CA LEU A 135 12.98 -14.07 18.96
C LEU A 135 13.44 -14.36 17.52
N ARG A 136 12.63 -13.91 16.56
CA ARG A 136 12.99 -13.89 15.14
C ARG A 136 13.94 -12.72 14.83
N PRO A 137 14.74 -12.78 13.75
CA PRO A 137 15.74 -11.75 13.44
C PRO A 137 15.19 -10.31 13.36
N HIS A 138 13.98 -10.12 12.81
CA HIS A 138 13.36 -8.79 12.75
C HIS A 138 12.91 -8.28 14.12
N GLN A 139 12.53 -9.16 15.04
CA GLN A 139 12.16 -8.80 16.41
C GLN A 139 13.41 -8.44 17.22
N THR A 140 14.53 -9.13 17.02
CA THR A 140 15.83 -8.75 17.58
C THR A 140 16.29 -7.38 17.07
N SER A 141 16.08 -7.11 15.79
CA SER A 141 16.37 -5.80 15.19
C SER A 141 15.51 -4.70 15.81
N ALA A 142 14.20 -4.96 15.98
CA ALA A 142 13.28 -4.04 16.64
C ALA A 142 13.67 -3.78 18.11
N LEU A 143 14.01 -4.84 18.85
CA LEU A 143 14.49 -4.73 20.23
C LEU A 143 15.71 -3.81 20.34
N ASN A 144 16.74 -4.06 19.52
CA ASN A 144 17.97 -3.28 19.54
C ASN A 144 17.73 -1.81 19.18
N ALA A 145 16.90 -1.55 18.17
CA ALA A 145 16.58 -0.20 17.74
C ALA A 145 15.77 0.57 18.80
N VAL A 146 14.81 -0.08 19.46
CA VAL A 146 14.04 0.54 20.55
C VAL A 146 14.92 0.82 21.78
N VAL A 147 15.76 -0.13 22.18
CA VAL A 147 16.71 0.04 23.29
C VAL A 147 17.67 1.20 23.02
N HIS A 148 18.17 1.32 21.78
CA HIS A 148 19.06 2.40 21.39
C HIS A 148 18.33 3.75 21.36
N GLY A 149 17.19 3.84 20.68
CA GLY A 149 16.46 5.10 20.53
C GLY A 149 15.90 5.64 21.83
N LEU A 150 15.42 4.76 22.72
CA LEU A 150 14.96 5.14 24.05
C LEU A 150 16.08 5.24 25.08
N ALA A 151 17.36 5.13 24.71
CA ALA A 151 18.45 5.40 25.65
C ALA A 151 18.40 6.88 26.09
N ASP A 152 18.31 7.78 25.10
CA ASP A 152 18.31 9.23 25.30
C ASP A 152 16.91 9.86 25.18
N ALA A 153 15.99 9.22 24.44
CA ALA A 153 14.62 9.71 24.28
C ALA A 153 13.66 9.15 25.35
N ASP A 154 12.65 9.95 25.70
CA ASP A 154 11.56 9.55 26.59
C ASP A 154 10.40 8.87 25.84
N ARG A 155 10.34 9.03 24.51
CA ARG A 155 9.23 8.56 23.66
C ARG A 155 9.75 8.00 22.36
N GLY A 156 9.02 7.03 21.80
CA GLY A 156 9.24 6.59 20.43
C GLY A 156 8.19 5.61 19.94
N LYS A 157 8.18 5.41 18.63
CA LYS A 157 7.23 4.57 17.90
C LYS A 157 7.88 3.28 17.41
N LEU A 158 7.17 2.16 17.57
CA LEU A 158 7.48 0.86 16.98
C LEU A 158 6.35 0.49 16.01
N ILE A 159 6.64 0.56 14.71
CA ILE A 159 5.67 0.28 13.65
C ILE A 159 5.96 -1.12 13.10
N MET A 160 5.02 -2.05 13.26
CA MET A 160 5.19 -3.40 12.74
C MET A 160 3.91 -3.93 12.12
N ALA A 161 4.00 -4.48 10.91
CA ALA A 161 2.88 -5.11 10.21
C ALA A 161 2.17 -6.18 11.07
N CYS A 162 0.85 -6.27 10.93
CA CYS A 162 0.04 -7.25 11.65
C CYS A 162 0.55 -8.69 11.43
N GLY A 163 0.62 -9.49 12.50
CA GLY A 163 1.10 -10.88 12.43
C GLY A 163 2.63 -11.07 12.54
N THR A 164 3.42 -10.01 12.62
CA THR A 164 4.89 -10.10 12.77
C THR A 164 5.38 -10.28 14.22
N GLY A 165 4.46 -10.29 15.20
CA GLY A 165 4.77 -10.54 16.62
C GLY A 165 5.08 -9.29 17.45
N LYS A 166 4.25 -8.24 17.34
CA LYS A 166 4.32 -7.01 18.16
C LYS A 166 4.33 -7.31 19.66
N THR A 167 3.37 -8.10 20.14
CA THR A 167 3.18 -8.44 21.56
C THR A 167 4.39 -9.13 22.18
N MET A 168 5.00 -10.08 21.45
CA MET A 168 6.25 -10.74 21.87
C MET A 168 7.45 -9.77 21.87
N SER A 169 7.55 -8.91 20.85
CA SER A 169 8.63 -7.92 20.78
C SER A 169 8.55 -6.95 21.96
N ALA A 170 7.33 -6.51 22.30
CA ALA A 170 7.06 -5.64 23.44
C ALA A 170 7.48 -6.26 24.78
N LEU A 171 7.22 -7.57 24.97
CA LEU A 171 7.67 -8.30 26.16
C LEU A 171 9.19 -8.25 26.30
N LYS A 172 9.92 -8.60 25.23
CA LYS A 172 11.39 -8.62 25.27
C LYS A 172 12.00 -7.22 25.43
N ILE A 173 11.35 -6.20 24.87
CA ILE A 173 11.71 -4.80 25.12
C ILE A 173 11.53 -4.46 26.60
N ALA A 174 10.39 -4.81 27.21
CA ALA A 174 10.15 -4.56 28.62
C ALA A 174 11.15 -5.30 29.53
N GLU A 175 11.49 -6.55 29.22
CA GLU A 175 12.51 -7.32 29.95
C GLU A 175 13.90 -6.67 29.88
N THR A 176 14.27 -6.13 28.72
CA THR A 176 15.59 -5.54 28.49
C THR A 176 15.70 -4.12 29.07
N MET A 177 14.64 -3.32 28.92
CA MET A 177 14.64 -1.91 29.33
C MET A 177 14.27 -1.69 30.79
N ALA A 178 13.29 -2.44 31.30
CA ALA A 178 12.84 -2.35 32.68
C ALA A 178 13.42 -3.51 33.49
N GLY A 179 13.03 -4.74 33.18
CA GLY A 179 13.54 -5.94 33.85
C GLY A 179 13.11 -6.06 35.33
N ALA A 180 13.84 -6.89 36.09
CA ALA A 180 13.52 -7.21 37.48
C ALA A 180 13.66 -5.97 38.41
N GLY A 181 12.74 -5.82 39.36
CA GLY A 181 12.70 -4.67 40.27
C GLY A 181 12.08 -3.40 39.68
N LYS A 182 11.62 -3.44 38.42
CA LYS A 182 11.02 -2.29 37.73
C LYS A 182 9.52 -2.45 37.50
N ARG A 183 8.88 -1.35 37.09
CA ARG A 183 7.42 -1.25 36.88
C ARG A 183 7.09 -0.93 35.44
N VAL A 184 6.20 -1.71 34.85
CA VAL A 184 5.72 -1.52 33.47
C VAL A 184 4.20 -1.36 33.46
N LEU A 185 3.70 -0.43 32.64
CA LEU A 185 2.29 -0.30 32.33
C LEU A 185 2.07 -0.69 30.86
N PHE A 186 1.20 -1.65 30.60
CA PHE A 186 0.80 -2.08 29.26
C PHE A 186 -0.66 -1.68 29.00
N LEU A 187 -0.89 -0.80 28.04
CA LEU A 187 -2.20 -0.26 27.68
C LEU A 187 -2.73 -0.88 26.39
N VAL A 188 -4.01 -1.28 26.42
CA VAL A 188 -4.73 -1.89 25.30
C VAL A 188 -6.14 -1.30 25.12
N PRO A 189 -6.73 -1.37 23.92
CA PRO A 189 -8.09 -0.86 23.67
C PRO A 189 -9.22 -1.70 24.25
N SER A 190 -9.04 -3.01 24.47
CA SER A 190 -10.13 -3.93 24.83
C SER A 190 -9.72 -4.96 25.89
N LEU A 191 -10.72 -5.48 26.61
CA LEU A 191 -10.52 -6.55 27.60
C LEU A 191 -10.02 -7.87 26.98
N SER A 192 -10.45 -8.19 25.75
CA SER A 192 -9.98 -9.40 25.05
C SER A 192 -8.47 -9.33 24.80
N LEU A 193 -7.98 -8.18 24.30
CA LEU A 193 -6.55 -7.98 24.05
C LEU A 193 -5.76 -7.90 25.37
N LEU A 194 -6.36 -7.38 26.44
CA LEU A 194 -5.78 -7.40 27.78
C LEU A 194 -5.54 -8.84 28.23
N SER A 195 -6.56 -9.69 28.17
CA SER A 195 -6.49 -11.10 28.55
C SER A 195 -5.45 -11.87 27.74
N GLN A 196 -5.43 -11.66 26.42
CA GLN A 196 -4.46 -12.27 25.52
C GLN A 196 -3.02 -11.86 25.86
N THR A 197 -2.77 -10.55 26.00
CA THR A 197 -1.45 -10.01 26.29
C THR A 197 -0.95 -10.49 27.65
N LEU A 198 -1.79 -10.40 28.68
CA LEU A 198 -1.49 -10.84 30.04
C LEU A 198 -1.12 -12.32 30.08
N THR A 199 -1.87 -13.16 29.37
CA THR A 199 -1.61 -14.60 29.28
C THR A 199 -0.30 -14.88 28.55
N GLU A 200 -0.11 -14.30 27.36
CA GLU A 200 1.10 -14.50 26.55
C GLU A 200 2.36 -13.99 27.27
N TRP A 201 2.32 -12.80 27.86
CA TRP A 201 3.45 -12.25 28.63
C TRP A 201 3.80 -13.13 29.81
N THR A 202 2.79 -13.57 30.58
CA THR A 202 3.07 -14.39 31.77
C THR A 202 3.64 -15.77 31.40
N GLN A 203 3.24 -16.32 30.26
CA GLN A 203 3.78 -17.60 29.79
C GLN A 203 5.19 -17.46 29.19
N GLU A 204 5.41 -16.45 28.35
CA GLU A 204 6.64 -16.33 27.56
C GLU A 204 7.77 -15.56 28.27
N SER A 205 7.50 -14.86 29.36
CA SER A 205 8.51 -14.03 30.04
C SER A 205 9.60 -14.88 30.69
N GLU A 206 10.85 -14.53 30.40
CA GLU A 206 12.06 -15.01 31.08
C GLU A 206 12.23 -14.37 32.47
N THR A 207 11.90 -13.09 32.59
CA THR A 207 11.87 -12.39 33.88
C THR A 207 10.59 -12.77 34.64
N PRO A 208 10.66 -13.25 35.88
CA PRO A 208 9.46 -13.51 36.67
C PRO A 208 8.57 -12.24 36.77
N LEU A 209 7.25 -12.39 36.60
CA LEU A 209 6.32 -11.26 36.55
C LEU A 209 5.39 -11.24 37.77
N HIS A 210 5.17 -10.04 38.33
CA HIS A 210 3.99 -9.76 39.14
C HIS A 210 2.97 -9.01 38.29
N SER A 211 2.00 -9.75 37.77
CA SER A 211 0.96 -9.23 36.88
C SER A 211 -0.24 -8.70 37.67
N PHE A 212 -0.73 -7.53 37.27
CA PHE A 212 -1.94 -6.87 37.77
C PHE A 212 -2.86 -6.54 36.60
N ALA A 213 -4.14 -6.88 36.70
CA ALA A 213 -5.14 -6.50 35.69
C ALA A 213 -6.01 -5.36 36.22
N VAL A 214 -6.12 -4.27 35.47
CA VAL A 214 -6.91 -3.08 35.84
C VAL A 214 -8.02 -2.87 34.82
N CYS A 215 -9.24 -2.70 35.33
CA CYS A 215 -10.44 -2.48 34.53
C CYS A 215 -11.24 -1.31 35.10
N SER A 216 -12.22 -0.78 34.36
CA SER A 216 -13.12 0.29 34.79
C SER A 216 -14.56 -0.20 34.86
N ASP A 217 -15.42 0.43 35.65
CA ASP A 217 -16.84 0.06 35.73
C ASP A 217 -17.55 0.10 34.35
N SER A 218 -17.07 0.95 33.43
CA SER A 218 -17.49 1.02 32.03
C SER A 218 -17.03 -0.18 31.19
N ASP A 219 -15.84 -0.73 31.47
CA ASP A 219 -15.33 -1.94 30.79
C ASP A 219 -16.10 -3.20 31.23
N VAL A 220 -16.71 -3.19 32.41
CA VAL A 220 -17.30 -4.37 33.08
C VAL A 220 -18.82 -4.50 32.86
N GLY A 221 -19.48 -3.48 32.29
CA GLY A 221 -20.88 -3.51 31.88
C GLY A 221 -21.89 -3.54 33.04
N LYS A 222 -22.51 -2.39 33.36
CA LYS A 222 -23.73 -2.37 34.20
C LYS A 222 -24.94 -2.82 33.37
N LYS A 223 -25.57 -3.93 33.79
CA LYS A 223 -26.90 -4.50 33.42
C LYS A 223 -27.36 -4.39 31.95
N ARG A 224 -27.52 -5.56 31.32
CA ARG A 224 -28.23 -5.87 30.05
C ARG A 224 -29.24 -4.78 29.61
N LYS A 225 -28.93 -4.03 28.54
CA LYS A 225 -29.92 -3.52 27.58
C LYS A 225 -29.79 -4.32 26.29
N LYS A 226 -30.90 -4.83 25.79
CA LYS A 226 -31.01 -5.83 24.71
C LYS A 226 -30.71 -5.29 23.30
N GLU A 227 -30.15 -4.07 23.19
CA GLU A 227 -30.04 -3.31 21.93
C GLU A 227 -28.61 -2.87 21.56
N ASP A 228 -27.60 -3.09 22.39
CA ASP A 228 -26.22 -2.71 22.04
C ASP A 228 -25.45 -3.88 21.40
N ASP A 229 -25.08 -3.72 20.12
CA ASP A 229 -24.22 -4.62 19.33
C ASP A 229 -22.74 -4.61 19.80
N MET A 230 -22.45 -4.20 21.04
CA MET A 230 -21.10 -4.12 21.59
C MET A 230 -20.64 -5.47 22.17
N VAL A 231 -19.39 -5.84 21.85
CA VAL A 231 -18.72 -7.03 22.39
C VAL A 231 -18.36 -6.77 23.85
N GLN A 232 -18.94 -7.51 24.78
CA GLN A 232 -18.58 -7.46 26.20
C GLN A 232 -17.89 -8.77 26.60
N THR A 233 -16.72 -8.67 27.21
CA THR A 233 -16.00 -9.76 27.91
C THR A 233 -16.24 -9.55 29.40
N PHE A 234 -16.69 -10.57 30.12
CA PHE A 234 -17.00 -10.41 31.54
C PHE A 234 -15.75 -10.53 32.41
N VAL A 235 -15.71 -9.80 33.54
CA VAL A 235 -14.55 -9.84 34.46
C VAL A 235 -14.26 -11.22 35.04
N HIS A 236 -15.28 -12.05 35.23
CA HIS A 236 -15.08 -13.42 35.73
C HIS A 236 -14.46 -14.36 34.69
N GLU A 237 -14.40 -13.95 33.41
CA GLU A 237 -13.67 -14.62 32.34
C GLU A 237 -12.17 -14.27 32.34
N LEU A 238 -11.77 -13.18 33.03
CA LEU A 238 -10.36 -12.91 33.26
C LEU A 238 -9.80 -13.92 34.26
N ARG A 239 -8.80 -14.70 33.82
CA ARG A 239 -8.07 -15.69 34.64
C ARG A 239 -7.31 -15.04 35.82
N TYR A 240 -7.25 -13.71 35.86
CA TYR A 240 -6.57 -12.90 36.88
C TYR A 240 -7.57 -12.08 37.70
N PRO A 241 -7.25 -11.77 38.98
CA PRO A 241 -8.04 -10.80 39.73
C PRO A 241 -7.90 -9.42 39.08
N ALA A 242 -8.94 -8.99 38.37
CA ALA A 242 -9.04 -7.61 37.92
C ALA A 242 -9.44 -6.70 39.08
N THR A 243 -8.94 -5.47 39.10
CA THR A 243 -9.34 -4.45 40.07
C THR A 243 -9.81 -3.19 39.35
N THR A 244 -10.89 -2.61 39.87
CA THR A 244 -11.39 -1.27 39.51
C THR A 244 -11.02 -0.24 40.58
N ASP A 245 -10.35 -0.66 41.67
CA ASP A 245 -10.07 0.15 42.86
C ASP A 245 -8.60 0.58 42.89
N SER A 246 -8.38 1.90 42.75
CA SER A 246 -7.08 2.54 42.79
C SER A 246 -6.32 2.30 44.11
N ALA A 247 -7.01 2.26 45.25
CA ALA A 247 -6.38 2.05 46.56
C ALA A 247 -5.87 0.62 46.69
N ARG A 248 -6.67 -0.36 46.24
CA ARG A 248 -6.28 -1.77 46.20
C ARG A 248 -5.09 -2.00 45.27
N LEU A 249 -5.11 -1.40 44.07
CA LEU A 249 -3.99 -1.49 43.13
C LEU A 249 -2.68 -1.02 43.76
N ALA A 250 -2.67 0.17 44.37
CA ALA A 250 -1.48 0.72 45.01
C ALA A 250 -0.97 -0.16 46.16
N ALA A 251 -1.88 -0.63 47.03
CA ALA A 251 -1.52 -1.48 48.17
C ALA A 251 -0.95 -2.84 47.73
N GLU A 252 -1.59 -3.51 46.77
CA GLU A 252 -1.16 -4.83 46.30
C GLU A 252 0.14 -4.78 45.50
N MET A 253 0.34 -3.73 44.70
CA MET A 253 1.62 -3.52 44.01
C MET A 253 2.76 -3.33 45.00
N VAL A 254 2.57 -2.55 46.06
CA VAL A 254 3.60 -2.34 47.09
C VAL A 254 3.93 -3.64 47.84
N LYS A 255 2.93 -4.45 48.20
CA LYS A 255 3.14 -5.72 48.93
C LYS A 255 3.89 -6.77 48.12
N ARG A 256 3.62 -6.86 46.82
CA ARG A 256 4.21 -7.89 45.94
C ARG A 256 5.51 -7.44 45.28
N HIS A 257 5.78 -6.14 45.17
CA HIS A 257 6.99 -5.66 44.50
C HIS A 257 8.28 -6.11 45.20
N ASP A 258 9.20 -6.70 44.42
CA ASP A 258 10.52 -7.14 44.87
C ASP A 258 11.59 -6.92 43.79
N THR A 259 12.86 -7.21 44.11
CA THR A 259 14.00 -7.00 43.20
C THR A 259 14.19 -8.13 42.17
N SER A 260 13.44 -9.23 42.29
CA SER A 260 13.55 -10.42 41.44
C SER A 260 12.47 -10.51 40.36
N HIS A 261 11.37 -9.77 40.50
CA HIS A 261 10.25 -9.77 39.57
C HIS A 261 10.09 -8.40 38.89
N MET A 262 9.61 -8.41 37.65
CA MET A 262 9.10 -7.22 36.98
C MET A 262 7.62 -7.05 37.33
N SER A 263 7.23 -5.88 37.84
CA SER A 263 5.83 -5.58 38.18
C SER A 263 5.11 -5.00 36.97
N VAL A 264 4.11 -5.69 36.43
CA VAL A 264 3.43 -5.28 35.19
C VAL A 264 1.94 -5.05 35.43
N VAL A 265 1.48 -3.84 35.14
CA VAL A 265 0.06 -3.47 35.14
C VAL A 265 -0.46 -3.57 33.71
N PHE A 266 -1.42 -4.45 33.47
CA PHE A 266 -2.14 -4.57 32.21
C PHE A 266 -3.49 -3.86 32.37
N SER A 267 -3.77 -2.87 31.52
CA SER A 267 -4.94 -2.01 31.66
C SER A 267 -5.56 -1.67 30.32
N THR A 268 -6.87 -1.46 30.29
CA THR A 268 -7.52 -0.80 29.15
C THR A 268 -7.21 0.70 29.15
N TYR A 269 -7.29 1.36 28.00
CA TYR A 269 -7.22 2.83 27.93
C TYR A 269 -8.36 3.49 28.72
N HIS A 270 -9.56 2.92 28.77
CA HIS A 270 -10.67 3.45 29.57
C HIS A 270 -10.36 3.46 31.09
N SER A 271 -9.49 2.55 31.53
CA SER A 271 -9.08 2.40 32.94
C SER A 271 -7.91 3.30 33.36
N ILE A 272 -7.43 4.16 32.46
CA ILE A 272 -6.26 5.01 32.70
C ILE A 272 -6.43 5.93 33.92
N ASP A 273 -7.67 6.34 34.22
CA ASP A 273 -8.01 7.14 35.40
C ASP A 273 -7.82 6.39 36.72
N VAL A 274 -8.07 5.07 36.76
CA VAL A 274 -7.84 4.24 37.95
C VAL A 274 -6.35 4.24 38.30
N ILE A 275 -5.48 4.17 37.29
CA ILE A 275 -4.02 4.21 37.45
C ILE A 275 -3.57 5.61 37.88
N SER A 276 -4.10 6.67 37.26
CA SER A 276 -3.76 8.05 37.62
C SER A 276 -4.11 8.32 39.09
N ARG A 277 -5.31 7.93 39.53
CA ARG A 277 -5.72 8.04 40.94
C ARG A 277 -4.83 7.21 41.87
N ALA A 278 -4.41 6.01 41.46
CA ALA A 278 -3.48 5.20 42.25
C ALA A 278 -2.14 5.93 42.47
N GLN A 279 -1.60 6.59 41.45
CA GLN A 279 -0.36 7.38 41.56
C GLN A 279 -0.55 8.64 42.41
N LYS A 280 -1.61 9.42 42.15
CA LYS A 280 -1.81 10.74 42.75
C LYS A 280 -2.36 10.70 44.18
N GLN A 281 -3.23 9.75 44.49
CA GLN A 281 -3.97 9.71 45.76
C GLN A 281 -3.45 8.63 46.73
N PHE A 282 -2.93 7.51 46.19
CA PHE A 282 -2.55 6.34 46.99
C PHE A 282 -1.06 6.01 46.94
N GLY A 283 -0.25 6.89 46.33
CA GLY A 283 1.21 6.80 46.36
C GLY A 283 1.79 5.66 45.52
N LEU A 284 1.10 5.20 44.47
CA LEU A 284 1.70 4.30 43.50
C LEU A 284 2.91 5.00 42.82
N ALA A 285 4.05 4.32 42.83
CA ALA A 285 5.28 4.83 42.23
C ALA A 285 5.16 4.98 40.70
N ASP A 286 6.07 5.76 40.13
CA ASP A 286 6.12 6.01 38.70
C ASP A 286 6.52 4.73 37.94
N PHE A 287 6.06 4.62 36.68
CA PHE A 287 6.44 3.51 35.81
C PHE A 287 7.79 3.76 35.15
N ASP A 288 8.61 2.72 35.01
CA ASP A 288 9.86 2.80 34.25
C ASP A 288 9.58 2.80 32.73
N LEU A 289 8.53 2.07 32.31
CA LEU A 289 8.10 1.99 30.90
C LEU A 289 6.57 1.90 30.79
N ILE A 290 5.98 2.72 29.92
CA ILE A 290 4.62 2.52 29.42
C ILE A 290 4.70 1.98 27.99
N VAL A 291 3.99 0.90 27.72
CA VAL A 291 3.78 0.36 26.38
C VAL A 291 2.33 0.62 25.97
N CYS A 292 2.16 1.37 24.87
CA CYS A 292 0.86 1.73 24.32
C CYS A 292 0.60 0.89 23.06
N ASP A 293 -0.18 -0.19 23.18
CA ASP A 293 -0.56 -1.00 22.03
C ASP A 293 -1.74 -0.39 21.28
N GLU A 294 -1.83 -0.69 19.99
CA GLU A 294 -2.76 -0.08 19.03
C GLU A 294 -2.82 1.46 19.15
N ALA A 295 -1.62 2.07 19.22
CA ALA A 295 -1.42 3.49 19.47
C ALA A 295 -2.11 4.43 18.46
N HIS A 296 -2.52 3.92 17.29
CA HIS A 296 -3.31 4.70 16.34
C HIS A 296 -4.67 5.15 16.90
N ARG A 297 -5.18 4.49 17.97
CA ARG A 297 -6.39 4.91 18.70
C ARG A 297 -6.15 6.04 19.71
N THR A 298 -4.90 6.36 19.99
CA THR A 298 -4.52 7.50 20.86
C THR A 298 -4.51 8.82 20.09
N THR A 299 -4.86 8.78 18.80
CA THR A 299 -5.08 9.95 17.95
C THR A 299 -6.52 10.44 18.05
N GLY A 300 -6.78 11.70 17.70
CA GLY A 300 -8.13 12.26 17.71
C GLY A 300 -8.22 13.65 18.33
N ALA A 301 -9.43 14.19 18.36
CA ALA A 301 -9.75 15.51 18.85
C ALA A 301 -10.29 15.44 20.28
N THR A 302 -9.81 16.31 21.17
CA THR A 302 -10.39 16.46 22.51
C THR A 302 -11.66 17.31 22.43
N PHE A 303 -12.80 16.68 22.19
CA PHE A 303 -14.11 17.32 22.39
C PHE A 303 -14.57 17.11 23.84
N GLY A 304 -15.15 18.17 24.42
CA GLY A 304 -15.83 18.08 25.70
C GLY A 304 -17.00 17.09 25.64
N ASP A 305 -16.99 16.19 26.63
CA ASP A 305 -17.94 15.12 26.97
C ASP A 305 -18.09 13.93 25.98
N ASP A 306 -17.43 12.84 26.41
CA ASP A 306 -17.62 11.40 26.16
C ASP A 306 -16.79 10.65 25.07
N ASP A 307 -16.13 9.58 25.55
CA ASP A 307 -15.31 8.51 24.95
C ASP A 307 -13.92 8.80 24.35
N GLU A 308 -13.75 9.72 23.37
CA GLU A 308 -12.44 9.88 22.70
C GLU A 308 -11.35 10.51 23.58
N SER A 309 -11.74 11.27 24.61
CA SER A 309 -10.80 11.96 25.51
C SER A 309 -9.89 10.99 26.30
N THR A 310 -10.30 9.75 26.51
CA THR A 310 -9.60 8.82 27.41
C THR A 310 -8.32 8.25 26.79
N PHE A 311 -8.34 8.00 25.48
CA PHE A 311 -7.19 7.45 24.75
C PHE A 311 -6.05 8.45 24.61
N VAL A 312 -6.35 9.74 24.54
CA VAL A 312 -5.37 10.83 24.38
C VAL A 312 -4.64 11.14 25.70
N ARG A 313 -5.26 10.87 26.86
CA ARG A 313 -4.68 11.15 28.20
C ARG A 313 -3.34 10.46 28.46
N VAL A 314 -3.02 9.40 27.73
CA VAL A 314 -1.73 8.69 27.86
C VAL A 314 -0.53 9.56 27.48
N HIS A 315 -0.73 10.59 26.66
CA HIS A 315 0.32 11.51 26.26
C HIS A 315 0.75 12.47 27.37
N ASP A 316 -0.16 12.77 28.31
CA ASP A 316 0.08 13.73 29.38
C ASP A 316 0.90 13.09 30.52
N ALA A 317 2.11 13.61 30.73
CA ALA A 317 3.02 13.13 31.76
C ALA A 317 2.59 13.52 33.18
N ASP A 318 1.79 14.57 33.33
CA ASP A 318 1.20 14.97 34.61
C ASP A 318 -0.03 14.11 34.93
N TYR A 319 -0.68 13.55 33.91
CA TYR A 319 -1.80 12.62 34.10
C TYR A 319 -1.33 11.23 34.55
N ILE A 320 -0.42 10.59 33.81
CA ILE A 320 0.27 9.37 34.24
C ILE A 320 1.77 9.55 34.16
N ARG A 321 2.45 9.34 35.28
CA ARG A 321 3.90 9.52 35.42
C ARG A 321 4.64 8.24 35.02
N ALA A 322 5.60 8.41 34.12
CA ALA A 322 6.53 7.38 33.70
C ALA A 322 7.81 7.97 33.10
N ALA A 323 8.91 7.22 33.18
CA ALA A 323 10.18 7.60 32.59
C ALA A 323 10.17 7.50 31.06
N LYS A 324 9.63 6.41 30.50
CA LYS A 324 9.64 6.18 29.04
C LYS A 324 8.29 5.69 28.51
N ARG A 325 7.95 6.04 27.27
CA ARG A 325 6.72 5.62 26.57
C ARG A 325 7.04 5.06 25.18
N LEU A 326 6.60 3.83 24.93
CA LEU A 326 6.71 3.16 23.63
C LEU A 326 5.32 3.06 23.01
N TYR A 327 5.15 3.62 21.81
CA TYR A 327 3.90 3.58 21.05
C TYR A 327 3.99 2.53 19.94
N MET A 328 3.11 1.53 19.96
CA MET A 328 3.15 0.43 18.99
C MET A 328 1.90 0.43 18.13
N THR A 329 2.07 0.25 16.81
CA THR A 329 0.94 0.10 15.89
C THR A 329 1.36 -0.62 14.61
N ALA A 330 0.39 -1.17 13.88
CA ALA A 330 0.62 -1.60 12.49
C ALA A 330 0.20 -0.52 11.48
N THR A 331 -0.76 0.33 11.88
CA THR A 331 -1.41 1.32 11.00
C THR A 331 -1.29 2.70 11.65
N PRO A 332 -0.17 3.41 11.48
CA PRO A 332 -0.05 4.77 12.00
C PRO A 332 -1.13 5.66 11.39
N ARG A 333 -1.80 6.48 12.21
CA ARG A 333 -2.86 7.38 11.76
C ARG A 333 -2.33 8.81 11.71
N ILE A 334 -2.29 9.37 10.49
CA ILE A 334 -1.76 10.71 10.19
C ILE A 334 -2.90 11.53 9.57
N TYR A 335 -3.10 12.75 10.07
CA TYR A 335 -4.09 13.69 9.52
C TYR A 335 -3.42 14.70 8.58
N GLY A 336 -4.05 14.97 7.42
CA GLY A 336 -3.57 15.98 6.48
C GLY A 336 -3.79 17.42 6.95
N ASP A 337 -3.10 18.36 6.32
CA ASP A 337 -3.04 19.77 6.75
C ASP A 337 -4.41 20.47 6.85
N SER A 338 -5.38 20.08 6.01
CA SER A 338 -6.75 20.59 6.06
C SER A 338 -7.49 20.22 7.37
N ALA A 339 -7.28 19.01 7.88
CA ALA A 339 -7.88 18.57 9.14
C ALA A 339 -7.21 19.25 10.34
N LYS A 340 -5.89 19.44 10.30
CA LYS A 340 -5.13 20.18 11.31
C LYS A 340 -5.56 21.66 11.38
N ALA A 341 -5.68 22.32 10.22
CA ALA A 341 -6.13 23.72 10.15
C ALA A 341 -7.59 23.91 10.61
N THR A 342 -8.45 22.93 10.41
CA THR A 342 -9.84 22.96 10.92
C THR A 342 -9.85 22.83 12.44
N ALA A 343 -9.06 21.91 13.00
CA ALA A 343 -8.93 21.74 14.44
C ALA A 343 -8.33 22.98 15.14
N GLU A 344 -7.32 23.63 14.54
CA GLU A 344 -6.76 24.90 15.04
C GLU A 344 -7.80 26.04 15.03
N ARG A 345 -8.64 26.12 13.99
CA ARG A 345 -9.74 27.11 13.94
C ARG A 345 -10.78 26.90 15.03
N ASP A 346 -11.10 25.64 15.31
CA ASP A 346 -12.10 25.27 16.31
C ASP A 346 -11.50 25.18 17.73
N ASN A 347 -10.21 25.52 17.91
CA ASN A 347 -9.47 25.43 19.18
C ASN A 347 -9.46 24.02 19.80
N VAL A 348 -9.44 23.00 18.94
CA VAL A 348 -9.46 21.60 19.30
C VAL A 348 -8.06 21.01 19.13
N ALA A 349 -7.50 20.43 20.19
CA ALA A 349 -6.21 19.72 20.07
C ALA A 349 -6.42 18.40 19.34
N LEU A 350 -5.88 18.29 18.12
CA LEU A 350 -5.89 17.10 17.27
C LEU A 350 -4.55 16.37 17.39
N CYS A 351 -4.54 15.18 18.01
CA CYS A 351 -3.34 14.36 18.12
C CYS A 351 -3.15 13.50 16.87
N SER A 352 -1.97 13.57 16.25
CA SER A 352 -1.60 12.85 15.02
C SER A 352 -0.26 12.13 15.23
N MET A 353 -0.06 10.93 14.67
CA MET A 353 1.15 10.13 14.94
C MET A 353 2.44 10.64 14.28
N ASP A 354 2.35 11.68 13.45
CA ASP A 354 3.49 12.42 12.90
C ASP A 354 3.99 13.53 13.84
N ASP A 355 3.28 13.80 14.95
CA ASP A 355 3.75 14.71 16.00
C ASP A 355 4.81 14.03 16.88
N THR A 356 6.07 14.40 16.65
CA THR A 356 7.23 13.86 17.38
C THR A 356 7.26 14.30 18.84
N ALA A 357 6.58 15.39 19.24
CA ALA A 357 6.51 15.81 20.63
C ALA A 357 5.61 14.86 21.45
N LEU A 358 4.51 14.39 20.87
CA LEU A 358 3.56 13.48 21.53
C LEU A 358 3.98 12.02 21.47
N TYR A 359 4.51 11.57 20.32
CA TYR A 359 4.79 10.15 20.05
C TYR A 359 6.28 9.78 20.00
N GLY A 360 7.18 10.76 19.89
CA GLY A 360 8.60 10.52 19.64
C GLY A 360 8.91 10.07 18.21
N ASP A 361 10.18 9.77 17.95
CA ASP A 361 10.66 9.34 16.64
C ASP A 361 10.26 7.89 16.31
N GLU A 362 10.33 7.53 15.03
CA GLU A 362 10.15 6.15 14.57
C GLU A 362 11.41 5.34 14.83
N LEU A 363 11.38 4.53 15.89
CA LEU A 363 12.54 3.75 16.33
C LEU A 363 12.79 2.54 15.42
N PHE A 364 11.71 1.90 14.96
CA PHE A 364 11.78 0.77 14.05
C PHE A 364 10.50 0.65 13.24
N VAL A 365 10.65 0.35 11.95
CA VAL A 365 9.53 0.17 11.01
C VAL A 365 9.72 -1.14 10.25
N ILE A 366 8.72 -2.01 10.27
CA ILE A 366 8.58 -3.11 9.32
C ILE A 366 7.20 -3.05 8.66
N THR A 367 7.20 -2.61 7.40
CA THR A 367 6.00 -2.49 6.58
C THR A 367 5.49 -3.88 6.15
N PHE A 368 4.26 -3.92 5.63
CA PHE A 368 3.69 -5.15 5.09
C PHE A 368 4.51 -5.71 3.92
N SER A 369 4.91 -4.82 2.99
CA SER A 369 5.72 -5.16 1.82
C SER A 369 7.03 -5.83 2.21
N GLU A 370 7.72 -5.29 3.21
CA GLU A 370 8.97 -5.86 3.74
C GLU A 370 8.75 -7.18 4.48
N ALA A 371 7.65 -7.31 5.24
CA ALA A 371 7.31 -8.55 5.91
C ALA A 371 7.05 -9.71 4.93
N VAL A 372 6.37 -9.45 3.81
CA VAL A 372 6.19 -10.44 2.74
C VAL A 372 7.52 -10.78 2.06
N LYS A 373 8.34 -9.77 1.73
CA LYS A 373 9.66 -9.97 1.11
C LYS A 373 10.59 -10.84 1.96
N ARG A 374 10.51 -10.72 3.28
CA ARG A 374 11.26 -11.53 4.25
C ARG A 374 10.62 -12.89 4.56
N GLY A 375 9.48 -13.23 3.95
CA GLY A 375 8.75 -14.48 4.20
C GLY A 375 8.09 -14.56 5.59
N LEU A 376 7.93 -13.43 6.27
CA LEU A 376 7.27 -13.36 7.59
C LEU A 376 5.74 -13.45 7.48
N LEU A 377 5.20 -13.03 6.33
CA LEU A 377 3.79 -13.08 5.95
C LEU A 377 3.67 -13.62 4.53
N VAL A 378 2.52 -14.19 4.18
CA VAL A 378 2.17 -14.50 2.80
C VAL A 378 1.59 -13.27 2.11
N ASP A 379 1.76 -13.17 0.79
CA ASP A 379 1.11 -12.11 0.02
C ASP A 379 -0.41 -12.35 -0.08
N TYR A 380 -1.15 -11.39 -0.63
CA TYR A 380 -2.61 -11.48 -0.78
C TYR A 380 -3.08 -11.25 -2.21
N LYS A 381 -4.28 -11.75 -2.54
CA LYS A 381 -5.03 -11.44 -3.76
C LYS A 381 -6.45 -10.98 -3.41
N VAL A 382 -6.84 -9.84 -3.96
CA VAL A 382 -8.19 -9.28 -3.81
C VAL A 382 -9.05 -9.78 -4.96
N ILE A 383 -10.19 -10.40 -4.65
CA ILE A 383 -11.14 -10.90 -5.63
C ILE A 383 -12.42 -10.07 -5.54
N VAL A 384 -12.70 -9.28 -6.58
CA VAL A 384 -13.94 -8.52 -6.71
C VAL A 384 -14.89 -9.31 -7.60
N LEU A 385 -15.98 -9.81 -7.03
CA LEU A 385 -16.98 -10.61 -7.74
C LEU A 385 -18.20 -9.76 -8.04
N ALA A 386 -18.44 -9.48 -9.30
CA ALA A 386 -19.61 -8.78 -9.78
C ALA A 386 -20.68 -9.79 -10.19
N VAL A 387 -21.71 -9.98 -9.37
CA VAL A 387 -22.77 -10.98 -9.57
C VAL A 387 -24.03 -10.29 -10.09
N GLU A 388 -24.54 -10.71 -11.24
CA GLU A 388 -25.80 -10.18 -11.77
C GLU A 388 -27.01 -10.78 -11.03
N GLU A 389 -27.91 -9.93 -10.53
CA GLU A 389 -29.09 -10.37 -9.78
C GLU A 389 -29.99 -11.30 -10.61
N THR A 390 -30.13 -11.04 -11.91
CA THR A 390 -30.97 -11.83 -12.84
C THR A 390 -30.47 -13.26 -13.00
N HIS A 391 -29.15 -13.45 -13.04
CA HIS A 391 -28.46 -14.73 -13.19
C HIS A 391 -28.73 -15.65 -11.99
N VAL A 392 -28.67 -15.08 -10.79
CA VAL A 392 -28.92 -15.78 -9.52
C VAL A 392 -30.40 -16.08 -9.35
N ASN A 393 -31.26 -15.10 -9.62
CA ASN A 393 -32.70 -15.24 -9.49
C ASN A 393 -33.24 -16.38 -10.38
N ARG A 394 -32.74 -16.53 -11.61
CA ARG A 394 -33.17 -17.62 -12.52
C ARG A 394 -32.79 -19.01 -12.00
N ARG A 395 -31.60 -19.16 -11.42
CA ARG A 395 -31.07 -20.44 -10.93
C ARG A 395 -31.63 -20.84 -9.56
N LEU A 396 -31.97 -19.87 -8.73
CA LEU A 396 -32.45 -20.10 -7.35
C LEU A 396 -33.96 -19.86 -7.18
N GLN A 397 -34.75 -19.86 -8.26
CA GLN A 397 -36.18 -19.53 -8.21
C GLN A 397 -36.95 -20.35 -7.18
N ASP A 398 -36.67 -21.65 -7.05
CA ASP A 398 -37.45 -22.53 -6.19
C ASP A 398 -37.11 -22.33 -4.70
N LEU A 399 -35.86 -22.00 -4.38
CA LEU A 399 -35.43 -21.65 -3.03
C LEU A 399 -35.94 -20.26 -2.60
N LEU A 400 -36.07 -19.34 -3.56
CA LEU A 400 -36.57 -17.97 -3.37
C LEU A 400 -38.11 -17.86 -3.27
N LYS A 401 -38.86 -18.90 -3.67
CA LYS A 401 -40.34 -18.93 -3.65
C LYS A 401 -40.96 -19.37 -2.32
N ASP A 402 -40.16 -19.93 -1.40
CA ASP A 402 -40.68 -20.51 -0.16
C ASP A 402 -41.18 -19.42 0.81
N GLU A 403 -42.48 -19.47 1.17
CA GLU A 403 -43.18 -18.45 2.00
C GLU A 403 -42.59 -18.31 3.42
N ASN A 404 -41.83 -19.30 3.89
CA ASN A 404 -41.14 -19.27 5.19
C ASN A 404 -39.74 -18.64 5.13
N ASN A 405 -39.21 -18.33 3.93
CA ASN A 405 -37.82 -17.96 3.73
C ASN A 405 -37.67 -16.44 3.61
N GLN A 406 -36.97 -15.80 4.55
CA GLN A 406 -36.68 -14.35 4.53
C GLN A 406 -35.58 -13.96 3.52
N LEU A 407 -35.29 -14.85 2.57
CA LEU A 407 -34.10 -14.84 1.74
C LEU A 407 -34.25 -13.81 0.61
N LYS A 408 -33.39 -12.78 0.62
CA LYS A 408 -33.31 -11.83 -0.48
C LYS A 408 -32.33 -12.31 -1.54
N VAL A 409 -32.63 -11.99 -2.80
CA VAL A 409 -31.76 -12.30 -3.94
C VAL A 409 -30.35 -11.71 -3.75
N ASP A 410 -30.24 -10.55 -3.11
CA ASP A 410 -28.96 -9.89 -2.79
C ASP A 410 -28.05 -10.75 -1.87
N ASP A 411 -28.59 -11.38 -0.82
CA ASP A 411 -27.81 -12.24 0.07
C ASP A 411 -27.42 -13.55 -0.63
N ALA A 412 -28.34 -14.13 -1.42
CA ALA A 412 -28.06 -15.31 -2.22
C ALA A 412 -26.94 -15.06 -3.24
N ALA A 413 -26.97 -13.92 -3.92
CA ALA A 413 -25.95 -13.52 -4.88
C ALA A 413 -24.59 -13.33 -4.22
N LYS A 414 -24.54 -12.75 -3.02
CA LYS A 414 -23.31 -12.63 -2.23
C LYS A 414 -22.74 -14.00 -1.84
N ILE A 415 -23.58 -14.94 -1.41
CA ILE A 415 -23.17 -16.31 -1.08
C ILE A 415 -22.59 -17.02 -2.31
N VAL A 416 -23.28 -16.95 -3.46
CA VAL A 416 -22.80 -17.54 -4.72
C VAL A 416 -21.45 -16.94 -5.14
N GLY A 417 -21.31 -15.61 -5.03
CA GLY A 417 -20.03 -14.93 -5.25
C GLY A 417 -18.94 -15.48 -4.34
N CYS A 418 -19.17 -15.49 -3.02
CA CYS A 418 -18.22 -16.04 -2.06
C CYS A 418 -17.84 -17.50 -2.37
N TRP A 419 -18.81 -18.35 -2.69
CA TRP A 419 -18.55 -19.74 -3.04
C TRP A 419 -17.65 -19.88 -4.27
N LYS A 420 -17.90 -19.12 -5.35
CA LYS A 420 -17.03 -19.14 -6.54
C LYS A 420 -15.60 -18.70 -6.25
N ALA A 421 -15.40 -17.69 -5.39
CA ALA A 421 -14.07 -17.32 -4.93
C ALA A 421 -13.42 -18.42 -4.08
N LEU A 422 -14.14 -18.99 -3.12
CA LEU A 422 -13.62 -20.04 -2.23
C LEU A 422 -13.25 -21.32 -2.98
N SER A 423 -14.00 -21.66 -4.03
CA SER A 423 -13.70 -22.79 -4.94
C SER A 423 -12.64 -22.45 -5.99
N LYS A 424 -12.16 -21.20 -6.02
CA LYS A 424 -11.21 -20.66 -7.00
C LYS A 424 -11.64 -20.82 -8.46
N GLN A 425 -12.94 -20.98 -8.72
CA GLN A 425 -13.46 -21.18 -10.06
C GLN A 425 -13.36 -19.92 -10.90
N GLY A 426 -12.71 -20.03 -12.07
CA GLY A 426 -12.56 -18.93 -13.02
C GLY A 426 -11.49 -17.90 -12.62
N LEU A 427 -10.75 -18.13 -11.53
CA LEU A 427 -9.57 -17.34 -11.18
C LEU A 427 -8.39 -17.71 -12.09
N THR A 428 -7.54 -16.74 -12.37
CA THR A 428 -6.29 -16.97 -13.09
C THR A 428 -5.27 -17.64 -12.15
N GLU A 429 -4.76 -18.80 -12.55
CA GLU A 429 -3.68 -19.51 -11.85
C GLU A 429 -2.33 -18.83 -12.13
N ASP A 430 -2.02 -17.83 -11.32
CA ASP A 430 -0.77 -17.07 -11.43
C ASP A 430 0.38 -17.70 -10.59
N LEU A 431 0.06 -18.62 -9.68
CA LEU A 431 1.00 -19.31 -8.79
C LEU A 431 0.85 -20.83 -8.88
N VAL A 432 1.98 -21.52 -9.03
CA VAL A 432 2.04 -22.99 -9.06
C VAL A 432 1.58 -23.55 -7.70
N GLY A 433 0.57 -24.43 -7.72
CA GLY A 433 0.03 -25.07 -6.51
C GLY A 433 -1.00 -24.24 -5.74
N ASP A 434 -1.49 -23.14 -6.31
CA ASP A 434 -2.54 -22.30 -5.72
C ASP A 434 -3.95 -22.59 -6.30
N GLY A 435 -4.13 -23.73 -6.97
CA GLY A 435 -5.41 -24.13 -7.59
C GLY A 435 -6.41 -24.77 -6.62
N ASP A 436 -5.97 -25.23 -5.45
CA ASP A 436 -6.83 -25.95 -4.50
C ASP A 436 -7.87 -25.03 -3.81
N PRO A 437 -9.10 -25.52 -3.55
CA PRO A 437 -10.12 -24.76 -2.84
C PRO A 437 -9.69 -24.30 -1.45
N MET A 438 -10.22 -23.16 -1.02
CA MET A 438 -9.97 -22.60 0.31
C MET A 438 -10.71 -23.40 1.38
N SER A 439 -10.09 -23.61 2.55
CA SER A 439 -10.67 -24.44 3.63
C SER A 439 -11.23 -23.62 4.79
N ARG A 440 -10.74 -22.40 5.02
CA ARG A 440 -11.14 -21.58 6.20
C ARG A 440 -11.37 -20.13 5.83
N ALA A 441 -12.55 -19.60 6.17
CA ALA A 441 -12.89 -18.20 5.94
C ALA A 441 -13.66 -17.55 7.10
N VAL A 442 -13.57 -16.23 7.18
CA VAL A 442 -14.39 -15.42 8.09
C VAL A 442 -15.23 -14.44 7.27
N ALA A 443 -16.54 -14.38 7.56
CA ALA A 443 -17.48 -13.49 6.88
C ALA A 443 -17.90 -12.31 7.75
N PHE A 444 -17.70 -11.11 7.25
CA PHE A 444 -18.00 -9.85 7.94
C PHE A 444 -19.35 -9.29 7.50
N CYS A 445 -20.34 -9.35 8.40
CA CYS A 445 -21.72 -8.90 8.17
C CYS A 445 -22.03 -7.58 8.91
N GLN A 446 -23.22 -7.03 8.67
CA GLN A 446 -23.63 -5.71 9.18
C GLN A 446 -24.44 -5.78 10.48
N VAL A 447 -25.31 -6.78 10.64
CA VAL A 447 -26.18 -6.96 11.82
C VAL A 447 -26.24 -8.42 12.23
N ILE A 448 -26.55 -8.69 13.50
CA ILE A 448 -26.67 -10.07 14.02
C ILE A 448 -27.97 -10.72 13.51
N GLU A 449 -29.09 -9.99 13.59
CA GLU A 449 -30.41 -10.38 13.11
C GLU A 449 -31.08 -9.24 12.34
N VAL A 450 -32.03 -9.56 11.47
CA VAL A 450 -32.78 -8.57 10.70
C VAL A 450 -33.92 -7.99 11.53
N SER A 451 -33.96 -6.66 11.67
CA SER A 451 -35.06 -5.97 12.33
C SER A 451 -36.35 -6.04 11.49
N LYS A 452 -37.43 -6.60 12.05
CA LYS A 452 -38.74 -6.67 11.39
C LYS A 452 -39.27 -5.26 11.13
N GLY A 453 -39.51 -4.90 9.86
CA GLY A 453 -40.06 -3.59 9.45
C GLY A 453 -39.06 -2.50 9.09
N ALA A 454 -37.75 -2.80 9.02
CA ALA A 454 -36.74 -1.83 8.58
C ALA A 454 -36.90 -1.46 7.08
N LYS A 455 -36.81 -0.16 6.77
CA LYS A 455 -36.90 0.35 5.38
C LYS A 455 -35.71 -0.05 4.50
N THR A 456 -34.56 -0.34 5.11
CA THR A 456 -33.31 -0.68 4.41
C THR A 456 -32.87 -2.09 4.77
N HIS A 457 -32.54 -2.90 3.76
CA HIS A 457 -31.98 -4.23 3.96
C HIS A 457 -30.60 -4.13 4.63
N LYS A 458 -30.32 -5.04 5.58
CA LYS A 458 -29.01 -5.19 6.22
C LYS A 458 -28.64 -6.67 6.23
N VAL A 459 -27.40 -6.99 5.85
CA VAL A 459 -26.92 -8.38 5.80
C VAL A 459 -26.74 -8.92 7.22
N SER A 460 -27.49 -9.97 7.54
CA SER A 460 -27.50 -10.62 8.86
C SER A 460 -26.51 -11.79 8.93
N SER A 461 -25.66 -11.82 9.95
CA SER A 461 -24.68 -12.90 10.11
C SER A 461 -25.32 -14.25 10.41
N LYS A 462 -26.39 -14.29 11.21
CA LYS A 462 -27.14 -15.54 11.47
C LYS A 462 -27.85 -16.06 10.24
N GLN A 463 -28.42 -15.17 9.43
CA GLN A 463 -29.08 -15.55 8.18
C GLN A 463 -28.06 -16.11 7.19
N ILE A 464 -26.95 -15.41 6.95
CA ILE A 464 -25.87 -15.88 6.08
C ILE A 464 -25.40 -17.27 6.52
N ALA A 465 -25.11 -17.48 7.81
CA ALA A 465 -24.68 -18.79 8.31
C ALA A 465 -25.75 -19.88 8.11
N GLY A 466 -27.02 -19.58 8.40
CA GLY A 466 -28.11 -20.53 8.28
C GLY A 466 -28.48 -20.93 6.85
N MET A 467 -28.16 -20.10 5.85
CA MET A 467 -28.54 -20.35 4.45
C MET A 467 -27.36 -20.64 3.50
N PHE A 468 -26.11 -20.45 3.95
CA PHE A 468 -24.93 -20.56 3.08
C PHE A 468 -24.90 -21.88 2.30
N GLN A 469 -25.01 -22.99 3.04
CA GLN A 469 -24.95 -24.34 2.47
C GLN A 469 -26.10 -24.58 1.48
N ALA A 470 -27.34 -24.28 1.88
CA ALA A 470 -28.52 -24.52 1.06
C ALA A 470 -28.50 -23.72 -0.26
N VAL A 471 -28.03 -22.47 -0.23
CA VAL A 471 -27.88 -21.64 -1.43
C VAL A 471 -26.81 -22.21 -2.37
N VAL A 472 -25.69 -22.66 -1.82
CA VAL A 472 -24.60 -23.28 -2.61
C VAL A 472 -25.06 -24.58 -3.26
N GLU A 473 -25.71 -25.46 -2.51
CA GLU A 473 -26.23 -26.75 -3.01
C GLU A 473 -27.24 -26.53 -4.15
N ALA A 474 -28.23 -25.64 -3.95
CA ALA A 474 -29.21 -25.32 -4.98
C ALA A 474 -28.57 -24.68 -6.24
N TYR A 475 -27.55 -23.84 -6.07
CA TYR A 475 -26.83 -23.27 -7.20
C TYR A 475 -26.05 -24.35 -7.97
N GLN A 476 -25.38 -25.27 -7.28
CA GLN A 476 -24.64 -26.38 -7.89
C GLN A 476 -25.56 -27.33 -8.66
N GLU A 477 -26.72 -27.68 -8.11
CA GLU A 477 -27.72 -28.52 -8.78
C GLU A 477 -28.25 -27.87 -10.07
N SER A 478 -28.36 -26.54 -10.09
CA SER A 478 -28.84 -25.79 -11.27
C SER A 478 -27.83 -25.67 -12.42
N GLU A 479 -26.53 -25.91 -12.18
CA GLU A 479 -25.47 -25.77 -13.20
C GLU A 479 -25.05 -27.10 -13.87
N GLU A 480 -25.64 -28.25 -13.52
CA GLU A 480 -25.27 -29.57 -14.10
C GLU A 480 -25.32 -29.57 -15.65
N THR A 481 -24.13 -29.47 -16.26
CA THR A 481 -23.86 -29.66 -17.70
C THR A 481 -22.63 -30.55 -17.88
N GLU A 482 -22.47 -31.25 -19.01
CA GLU A 482 -21.44 -32.29 -19.22
C GLU A 482 -19.96 -31.82 -19.09
N GLU A 483 -19.68 -30.51 -19.03
CA GLU A 483 -18.34 -29.95 -18.72
C GLU A 483 -18.06 -29.78 -17.21
N PHE A 484 -19.04 -30.09 -16.34
CA PHE A 484 -19.00 -29.89 -14.88
C PHE A 484 -18.29 -31.03 -14.11
N GLU A 485 -17.88 -32.10 -14.81
CA GLU A 485 -17.18 -33.23 -14.22
C GLU A 485 -15.66 -33.02 -14.19
N GLN A 486 -15.10 -32.95 -12.97
CA GLN A 486 -13.67 -32.88 -12.57
C GLN A 486 -13.07 -31.52 -12.14
N ALA A 487 -13.87 -30.62 -11.56
CA ALA A 487 -13.39 -29.68 -10.54
C ALA A 487 -14.22 -29.88 -9.26
N ALA A 488 -13.56 -30.24 -8.17
CA ALA A 488 -14.18 -30.68 -6.92
C ALA A 488 -15.38 -29.81 -6.47
N ARG A 489 -16.54 -30.44 -6.20
CA ARG A 489 -17.67 -29.80 -5.53
C ARG A 489 -17.20 -29.36 -4.13
N LEU A 490 -17.04 -28.05 -3.92
CA LEU A 490 -16.71 -27.50 -2.60
C LEU A 490 -17.96 -27.50 -1.72
N HIS A 491 -17.92 -28.26 -0.64
CA HIS A 491 -18.90 -28.20 0.45
C HIS A 491 -18.58 -27.02 1.37
N CYS A 492 -19.60 -26.29 1.81
CA CYS A 492 -19.43 -25.13 2.69
C CYS A 492 -20.26 -25.31 3.96
N GLU A 493 -19.59 -25.37 5.10
CA GLU A 493 -20.21 -25.33 6.42
C GLU A 493 -20.09 -23.90 6.98
N ALA A 494 -21.19 -23.32 7.44
CA ALA A 494 -21.19 -21.97 8.00
C ALA A 494 -21.77 -21.93 9.41
N GLU A 495 -21.03 -21.29 10.33
CA GLU A 495 -21.50 -20.97 11.68
C GLU A 495 -21.42 -19.47 11.93
N HIS A 496 -22.05 -19.03 13.03
CA HIS A 496 -22.13 -17.62 13.42
C HIS A 496 -21.53 -17.39 14.80
N VAL A 497 -20.91 -16.22 14.99
CA VAL A 497 -20.42 -15.72 16.28
C VAL A 497 -20.73 -14.21 16.44
N ASP A 498 -21.19 -13.80 17.63
CA ASP A 498 -21.49 -12.39 17.95
C ASP A 498 -21.07 -11.97 19.35
N GLY A 499 -21.22 -10.68 19.66
CA GLY A 499 -20.86 -10.09 20.95
C GLY A 499 -21.67 -10.59 22.14
N GLY A 500 -22.91 -11.07 21.92
CA GLY A 500 -23.80 -11.60 22.96
C GLY A 500 -23.49 -13.03 23.39
N MET A 501 -22.64 -13.76 22.64
CA MET A 501 -22.11 -15.04 23.06
C MET A 501 -21.07 -14.89 24.18
N ASN A 502 -21.04 -15.81 25.13
CA ASN A 502 -20.02 -15.81 26.19
C ASN A 502 -18.64 -16.24 25.65
N ALA A 503 -17.57 -16.10 26.43
CA ALA A 503 -16.23 -16.47 25.99
C ALA A 503 -16.12 -17.95 25.58
N SER A 504 -16.72 -18.87 26.35
CA SER A 504 -16.68 -20.31 26.05
C SER A 504 -17.39 -20.66 24.73
N GLU A 505 -18.50 -19.99 24.40
CA GLU A 505 -19.20 -20.13 23.11
C GLU A 505 -18.36 -19.58 21.96
N LYS A 506 -17.78 -18.38 22.11
CA LYS A 506 -16.89 -17.78 21.09
C LYS A 506 -15.68 -18.66 20.81
N GLU A 507 -15.05 -19.19 21.86
CA GLU A 507 -13.93 -20.12 21.74
C GLU A 507 -14.33 -21.42 21.03
N ALA A 508 -15.49 -22.00 21.36
CA ALA A 508 -15.98 -23.20 20.68
C ALA A 508 -16.14 -22.99 19.17
N LYS A 509 -16.64 -21.82 18.75
CA LYS A 509 -16.75 -21.45 17.33
C LYS A 509 -15.38 -21.27 16.66
N LEU A 510 -14.42 -20.69 17.36
CA LEU A 510 -13.04 -20.56 16.85
C LEU A 510 -12.32 -21.91 16.77
N ALA A 511 -12.54 -22.80 17.74
CA ALA A 511 -12.02 -24.16 17.73
C ALA A 511 -12.61 -24.98 16.59
N TRP A 512 -13.92 -24.86 16.33
CA TRP A 512 -14.58 -25.46 15.17
C TRP A 512 -13.97 -24.98 13.85
N LEU A 513 -13.73 -23.66 13.71
CA LEU A 513 -13.07 -23.10 12.52
C LEU A 513 -11.62 -23.60 12.35
N LYS A 514 -10.90 -23.81 13.47
CA LYS A 514 -9.51 -24.27 13.49
C LYS A 514 -9.35 -25.76 13.19
N ALA A 515 -10.32 -26.58 13.58
CA ALA A 515 -10.25 -28.04 13.44
C ALA A 515 -10.01 -28.48 11.99
N GLU A 516 -9.43 -29.68 11.82
CA GLU A 516 -9.24 -30.26 10.49
C GLU A 516 -10.60 -30.51 9.82
N THR A 517 -10.64 -30.24 8.52
CA THR A 517 -11.80 -30.39 7.67
C THR A 517 -11.59 -31.56 6.71
N PRO A 518 -12.66 -32.27 6.30
CA PRO A 518 -12.57 -33.23 5.20
C PRO A 518 -12.07 -32.57 3.91
N GLU A 519 -11.59 -33.37 2.95
CA GLU A 519 -11.25 -32.87 1.61
C GLU A 519 -12.45 -32.13 0.99
N ASN A 520 -12.19 -31.03 0.27
CA ASN A 520 -13.19 -30.20 -0.39
C ASN A 520 -14.28 -29.63 0.54
N THR A 521 -13.95 -29.35 1.80
CA THR A 521 -14.85 -28.69 2.75
C THR A 521 -14.26 -27.35 3.21
N CYS A 522 -15.05 -26.28 3.09
CA CYS A 522 -14.72 -24.96 3.61
C CYS A 522 -15.58 -24.62 4.83
N ARG A 523 -14.93 -24.22 5.94
CA ARG A 523 -15.61 -23.69 7.12
C ARG A 523 -15.60 -22.17 7.13
N ILE A 524 -16.78 -21.59 7.31
CA ILE A 524 -17.01 -20.16 7.26
C ILE A 524 -17.59 -19.70 8.60
N LEU A 525 -16.94 -18.76 9.25
CA LEU A 525 -17.45 -18.16 10.50
C LEU A 525 -17.95 -16.74 10.24
N SER A 526 -19.27 -16.54 10.25
CA SER A 526 -19.89 -15.23 10.08
C SER A 526 -19.88 -14.45 11.40
N ASN A 527 -19.66 -13.13 11.33
CA ASN A 527 -19.57 -12.30 12.52
C ASN A 527 -19.99 -10.84 12.29
N VAL A 528 -20.25 -10.15 13.40
CA VAL A 528 -20.44 -8.69 13.45
C VAL A 528 -19.57 -8.12 14.57
N ARG A 529 -18.50 -7.41 14.18
CA ARG A 529 -17.62 -6.63 15.09
C ARG A 529 -17.02 -7.43 16.26
N CYS A 530 -17.06 -8.76 16.24
CA CYS A 530 -16.54 -9.58 17.34
C CYS A 530 -15.22 -10.30 17.01
N LEU A 531 -14.85 -10.41 15.73
CA LEU A 531 -13.57 -10.99 15.31
C LEU A 531 -12.57 -9.95 14.77
N SER A 532 -12.82 -8.65 15.02
CA SER A 532 -11.98 -7.55 14.52
C SER A 532 -10.68 -7.40 15.33
N GLU A 533 -10.76 -7.09 16.62
CA GLU A 533 -9.60 -6.78 17.49
C GLU A 533 -9.52 -7.70 18.71
N GLY A 534 -8.30 -8.10 19.10
CA GLY A 534 -8.06 -8.80 20.38
C GLY A 534 -8.51 -10.26 20.50
N VAL A 535 -9.03 -10.85 19.42
CA VAL A 535 -9.37 -12.29 19.36
C VAL A 535 -8.28 -13.03 18.58
N ASP A 536 -7.75 -14.14 19.10
CA ASP A 536 -6.82 -14.97 18.33
C ASP A 536 -7.61 -15.86 17.36
N VAL A 537 -7.49 -15.55 16.07
CA VAL A 537 -8.13 -16.31 14.99
C VAL A 537 -7.04 -17.15 14.33
N PRO A 538 -7.27 -18.44 14.05
CA PRO A 538 -6.30 -19.26 13.32
C PRO A 538 -5.94 -18.62 11.98
N ALA A 539 -4.84 -19.06 11.37
CA ALA A 539 -4.50 -18.63 10.02
C ALA A 539 -5.65 -18.98 9.07
N LEU A 540 -6.24 -17.96 8.45
CA LEU A 540 -7.38 -18.06 7.53
C LEU A 540 -6.89 -18.09 6.09
N ASP A 541 -7.60 -18.77 5.20
CA ASP A 541 -7.34 -18.70 3.76
C ASP A 541 -7.99 -17.46 3.15
N ALA A 542 -9.19 -17.10 3.62
CA ALA A 542 -9.94 -15.96 3.11
C ALA A 542 -10.65 -15.12 4.17
N VAL A 543 -10.88 -13.85 3.81
CA VAL A 543 -11.83 -12.95 4.46
C VAL A 543 -12.91 -12.52 3.47
N LEU A 544 -14.17 -12.59 3.87
CA LEU A 544 -15.33 -12.24 3.05
C LEU A 544 -15.93 -10.93 3.60
N PHE A 545 -15.84 -9.82 2.85
CA PHE A 545 -16.50 -8.58 3.23
C PHE A 545 -17.85 -8.47 2.52
N LEU A 546 -18.92 -8.91 3.19
CA LEU A 546 -20.28 -8.87 2.63
C LEU A 546 -20.90 -7.47 2.70
N THR A 547 -20.33 -6.58 3.52
CA THR A 547 -20.87 -5.26 3.84
C THR A 547 -19.75 -4.24 4.14
N PRO A 548 -20.02 -2.93 3.97
CA PRO A 548 -19.02 -1.89 4.18
C PRO A 548 -18.63 -1.76 5.66
N ARG A 549 -17.40 -1.31 5.91
CA ARG A 549 -16.85 -1.10 7.25
C ARG A 549 -16.58 0.39 7.44
N ASN A 550 -17.02 0.91 8.58
CA ASN A 550 -16.84 2.34 8.88
C ASN A 550 -15.39 2.69 9.26
N SER A 551 -14.58 1.71 9.64
CA SER A 551 -13.19 1.88 10.09
C SER A 551 -12.23 1.22 9.10
N GLN A 552 -11.29 2.00 8.57
CA GLN A 552 -10.21 1.48 7.71
C GLN A 552 -9.25 0.57 8.50
N VAL A 553 -9.00 0.90 9.77
CA VAL A 553 -8.15 0.11 10.67
C VAL A 553 -8.72 -1.30 10.83
N ASP A 554 -10.03 -1.41 11.08
CA ASP A 554 -10.70 -2.71 11.25
C ASP A 554 -10.50 -3.59 10.01
N VAL A 555 -10.54 -3.00 8.82
CA VAL A 555 -10.28 -3.71 7.57
C VAL A 555 -8.84 -4.22 7.53
N VAL A 556 -7.84 -3.37 7.79
CA VAL A 556 -6.44 -3.77 7.76
C VAL A 556 -6.16 -4.88 8.77
N GLN A 557 -6.66 -4.75 10.00
CA GLN A 557 -6.51 -5.77 11.04
C GLN A 557 -7.18 -7.08 10.64
N SER A 558 -8.37 -7.02 10.05
CA SER A 558 -9.11 -8.19 9.55
C SER A 558 -8.36 -8.90 8.41
N VAL A 559 -7.81 -8.15 7.46
CA VAL A 559 -7.01 -8.70 6.36
C VAL A 559 -5.67 -9.25 6.87
N GLY A 560 -5.03 -8.60 7.84
CA GLY A 560 -3.78 -9.04 8.46
C GLY A 560 -3.84 -10.45 9.05
N ARG A 561 -5.03 -10.91 9.46
CA ARG A 561 -5.27 -12.29 9.93
C ARG A 561 -5.10 -13.32 8.81
N VAL A 562 -5.51 -12.95 7.60
CA VAL A 562 -5.41 -13.75 6.38
C VAL A 562 -3.98 -13.72 5.81
N MET A 563 -3.11 -12.84 6.26
CA MET A 563 -1.71 -12.78 5.80
C MET A 563 -0.75 -13.62 6.66
N ARG A 564 -1.22 -14.20 7.77
CA ARG A 564 -0.41 -15.07 8.63
C ARG A 564 0.01 -16.35 7.88
N ASN A 565 1.26 -16.76 8.04
CA ASN A 565 1.78 -18.01 7.51
C ASN A 565 1.08 -19.22 8.15
N ALA A 566 0.78 -20.23 7.34
CA ALA A 566 0.29 -21.54 7.77
C ALA A 566 0.85 -22.65 6.89
N PRO A 567 0.93 -23.90 7.39
CA PRO A 567 1.34 -25.05 6.57
C PRO A 567 0.47 -25.17 5.32
N GLY A 568 1.09 -25.32 4.15
CA GLY A 568 0.40 -25.44 2.85
C GLY A 568 -0.14 -24.13 2.26
N LYS A 569 -0.12 -23.03 3.01
CA LYS A 569 -0.67 -21.76 2.56
C LYS A 569 0.33 -20.95 1.74
N THR A 570 -0.04 -20.65 0.50
CA THR A 570 0.75 -19.87 -0.46
C THR A 570 0.37 -18.39 -0.47
N ARG A 571 -0.92 -18.09 -0.29
CA ARG A 571 -1.48 -16.75 -0.42
C ARG A 571 -2.72 -16.56 0.44
N GLY A 572 -3.00 -15.32 0.84
CA GLY A 572 -4.23 -14.90 1.49
C GLY A 572 -5.25 -14.29 0.54
N TYR A 573 -6.54 -14.49 0.77
CA TYR A 573 -7.60 -14.01 -0.12
C TYR A 573 -8.55 -13.01 0.54
N VAL A 574 -8.81 -11.90 -0.16
CA VAL A 574 -9.79 -10.88 0.24
C VAL A 574 -10.92 -10.89 -0.77
N VAL A 575 -12.10 -11.38 -0.35
CA VAL A 575 -13.25 -11.59 -1.25
C VAL A 575 -14.28 -10.49 -1.06
N LEU A 576 -14.62 -9.83 -2.16
CA LEU A 576 -15.52 -8.68 -2.23
C LEU A 576 -16.69 -9.00 -3.19
N PRO A 577 -17.76 -9.66 -2.71
CA PRO A 577 -18.94 -9.89 -3.54
C PRO A 577 -19.76 -8.60 -3.68
N VAL A 578 -20.07 -8.23 -4.92
CA VAL A 578 -20.91 -7.09 -5.26
C VAL A 578 -22.03 -7.55 -6.18
N VAL A 579 -23.25 -7.15 -5.84
CA VAL A 579 -24.44 -7.50 -6.62
C VAL A 579 -24.77 -6.35 -7.57
N ILE A 580 -24.90 -6.67 -8.86
CA ILE A 580 -25.35 -5.74 -9.90
C ILE A 580 -26.88 -5.85 -10.01
N PRO A 581 -27.65 -4.79 -9.69
CA PRO A 581 -29.10 -4.80 -9.81
C PRO A 581 -29.57 -5.04 -11.24
N ALA A 582 -30.70 -5.72 -11.39
CA ALA A 582 -31.29 -5.97 -12.72
C ALA A 582 -31.64 -4.66 -13.46
N GLY A 583 -31.21 -4.54 -14.72
CA GLY A 583 -31.55 -3.41 -15.60
C GLY A 583 -30.75 -2.13 -15.39
N VAL A 584 -29.72 -2.15 -14.54
CA VAL A 584 -28.76 -1.04 -14.39
C VAL A 584 -27.49 -1.35 -15.17
N GLU A 585 -27.04 -0.42 -16.01
CA GLU A 585 -25.79 -0.58 -16.73
C GLU A 585 -24.59 -0.62 -15.75
N PRO A 586 -23.60 -1.50 -15.95
CA PRO A 586 -22.51 -1.70 -14.99
C PRO A 586 -21.75 -0.42 -14.61
N HIS A 587 -21.53 0.48 -15.57
CA HIS A 587 -20.83 1.74 -15.34
C HIS A 587 -21.64 2.73 -14.49
N GLU A 588 -22.98 2.68 -14.54
CA GLU A 588 -23.87 3.46 -13.69
C GLU A 588 -23.97 2.86 -12.29
N ALA A 589 -24.07 1.53 -12.18
CA ALA A 589 -24.06 0.82 -10.90
C ALA A 589 -22.79 1.13 -10.09
N LEU A 590 -21.64 1.27 -10.76
CA LEU A 590 -20.35 1.64 -10.16
C LEU A 590 -20.30 3.08 -9.62
N SER A 591 -21.24 3.93 -10.02
CA SER A 591 -21.37 5.30 -9.52
C SER A 591 -22.27 5.41 -8.29
N ASP A 592 -23.09 4.39 -8.01
CA ASP A 592 -23.89 4.30 -6.79
C ASP A 592 -22.99 4.06 -5.58
N ASN A 593 -22.93 5.08 -4.72
CA ASN A 593 -22.02 5.13 -3.58
C ASN A 593 -22.34 4.10 -2.49
N LYS A 594 -23.51 3.43 -2.52
CA LYS A 594 -23.88 2.44 -1.48
C LYS A 594 -23.44 1.02 -1.82
N THR A 595 -23.63 0.59 -3.07
CA THR A 595 -23.38 -0.80 -3.50
C THR A 595 -21.89 -1.13 -3.53
N TYR A 596 -21.05 -0.19 -3.97
CA TYR A 596 -19.60 -0.37 -4.10
C TYR A 596 -18.79 0.26 -2.97
N ALA A 597 -19.44 0.85 -1.94
CA ALA A 597 -18.74 1.42 -0.78
C ALA A 597 -17.76 0.41 -0.15
N VAL A 598 -18.16 -0.86 -0.07
CA VAL A 598 -17.34 -1.94 0.50
C VAL A 598 -16.04 -2.08 -0.25
N VAL A 599 -16.12 -2.11 -1.59
CA VAL A 599 -14.96 -2.27 -2.46
C VAL A 599 -14.01 -1.10 -2.25
N TRP A 600 -14.50 0.13 -2.34
CA TRP A 600 -13.65 1.31 -2.21
C TRP A 600 -13.02 1.42 -0.83
N GLN A 601 -13.76 1.14 0.24
CA GLN A 601 -13.23 1.16 1.60
C GLN A 601 -12.13 0.13 1.81
N VAL A 602 -12.33 -1.11 1.31
CA VAL A 602 -11.34 -2.17 1.46
C VAL A 602 -10.09 -1.88 0.64
N LEU A 603 -10.25 -1.48 -0.63
CA LEU A 603 -9.12 -1.16 -1.50
C LEU A 603 -8.34 0.06 -0.99
N GLN A 604 -9.03 1.06 -0.44
CA GLN A 604 -8.39 2.23 0.19
C GLN A 604 -7.61 1.86 1.46
N ALA A 605 -8.15 0.95 2.27
CA ALA A 605 -7.48 0.45 3.47
C ALA A 605 -6.21 -0.36 3.11
N LEU A 606 -6.31 -1.23 2.09
CA LEU A 606 -5.15 -1.97 1.56
C LEU A 606 -4.09 -1.05 0.98
N ARG A 607 -4.50 -0.03 0.20
CA ARG A 607 -3.60 0.99 -0.35
C ARG A 607 -2.79 1.71 0.74
N SER A 608 -3.45 2.04 1.85
CA SER A 608 -2.82 2.77 2.95
C SER A 608 -1.85 1.91 3.78
N HIS A 609 -1.82 0.60 3.56
CA HIS A 609 -1.02 -0.36 4.32
C HIS A 609 0.01 -1.13 3.47
N ASP A 610 -0.19 -1.22 2.15
CA ASP A 610 0.72 -1.89 1.20
C ASP A 610 1.13 -0.94 0.08
N ASP A 611 2.35 -0.40 0.18
CA ASP A 611 2.96 0.49 -0.82
C ASP A 611 2.99 -0.14 -2.22
N ARG A 612 3.06 -1.47 -2.31
CA ARG A 612 3.04 -2.21 -3.58
C ARG A 612 1.67 -2.16 -4.25
N PHE A 613 0.59 -2.15 -3.45
CA PHE A 613 -0.77 -2.02 -3.96
C PHE A 613 -1.04 -0.59 -4.42
N ASP A 614 -0.56 0.41 -3.68
CA ASP A 614 -0.60 1.81 -4.13
C ASP A 614 0.12 1.99 -5.47
N ALA A 615 1.32 1.41 -5.61
CA ALA A 615 2.05 1.41 -6.87
C ALA A 615 1.25 0.72 -8.00
N MET A 616 0.63 -0.44 -7.74
CA MET A 616 -0.18 -1.16 -8.73
C MET A 616 -1.40 -0.34 -9.19
N VAL A 617 -2.14 0.30 -8.26
CA VAL A 617 -3.29 1.15 -8.60
C VAL A 617 -2.88 2.31 -9.49
N ASN A 618 -1.75 2.95 -9.19
CA ASN A 618 -1.24 4.06 -10.00
C ASN A 618 -0.65 3.59 -11.35
N LYS A 619 -0.30 2.30 -11.50
CA LYS A 619 0.20 1.69 -12.76
C LYS A 619 -0.89 1.10 -13.65
N LEU A 620 -2.09 0.86 -13.12
CA LEU A 620 -3.19 0.23 -13.88
C LEU A 620 -3.53 0.99 -15.17
N ASP A 621 -3.40 2.32 -15.17
CA ASP A 621 -3.58 3.20 -16.33
C ASP A 621 -2.43 3.14 -17.37
N LEU A 622 -1.34 2.42 -17.07
CA LEU A 622 -0.08 2.41 -17.84
C LEU A 622 0.30 1.01 -18.35
N ILE A 623 0.11 -0.04 -17.54
CA ILE A 623 0.55 -1.41 -17.83
C ILE A 623 -0.63 -2.28 -18.31
N GLY A 624 -1.87 -1.87 -18.04
CA GLY A 624 -3.03 -2.75 -18.16
C GLY A 624 -3.26 -3.56 -16.87
N LYS A 625 -4.10 -4.60 -16.95
CA LYS A 625 -4.52 -5.37 -15.77
C LYS A 625 -3.37 -6.21 -15.21
N ASP A 626 -2.97 -5.93 -13.97
CA ASP A 626 -2.15 -6.86 -13.16
C ASP A 626 -3.08 -7.75 -12.32
N THR A 627 -3.28 -8.99 -12.75
CA THR A 627 -4.15 -9.98 -12.08
C THR A 627 -3.51 -10.60 -10.84
N SER A 628 -2.23 -10.33 -10.58
CA SER A 628 -1.49 -10.98 -9.49
C SER A 628 -2.01 -10.58 -8.11
N LYS A 629 -2.40 -9.31 -7.95
CA LYS A 629 -2.88 -8.73 -6.68
C LYS A 629 -4.37 -8.44 -6.64
N MET A 630 -5.00 -8.13 -7.78
CA MET A 630 -6.44 -7.91 -7.85
C MET A 630 -7.01 -8.57 -9.09
N GLU A 631 -8.11 -9.30 -8.93
CA GLU A 631 -8.86 -9.88 -10.03
C GLU A 631 -10.33 -9.51 -9.90
N VAL A 632 -10.94 -9.16 -11.04
CA VAL A 632 -12.36 -8.81 -11.12
C VAL A 632 -13.03 -9.89 -11.96
N ILE A 633 -14.00 -10.58 -11.37
CA ILE A 633 -14.75 -11.65 -12.04
C ILE A 633 -16.21 -11.23 -12.17
N ALA A 634 -16.73 -11.23 -13.40
CA ALA A 634 -18.14 -11.02 -13.65
C ALA A 634 -18.88 -12.36 -13.78
N ILE A 635 -19.94 -12.55 -12.99
CA ILE A 635 -20.81 -13.72 -13.02
C ILE A 635 -22.12 -13.29 -13.68
N THR A 636 -22.24 -13.61 -14.98
CA THR A 636 -23.39 -13.23 -15.83
C THR A 636 -23.80 -14.42 -16.72
N ASP A 637 -25.00 -14.37 -17.29
CA ASP A 637 -25.44 -15.37 -18.28
C ASP A 637 -24.79 -15.18 -19.67
N LYS A 638 -24.11 -14.06 -19.89
CA LYS A 638 -23.48 -13.70 -21.17
C LYS A 638 -21.98 -13.96 -21.11
N ILE A 639 -21.56 -15.20 -20.93
CA ILE A 639 -20.13 -15.53 -21.05
C ILE A 639 -19.80 -15.75 -22.53
N GLN A 640 -18.99 -14.86 -23.10
CA GLN A 640 -18.22 -15.12 -24.32
C GLN A 640 -17.20 -16.23 -24.02
N LYS A 641 -17.28 -17.35 -24.75
CA LYS A 641 -16.35 -18.47 -24.62
C LYS A 641 -14.91 -17.98 -24.87
N LYS A 642 -14.00 -18.18 -23.90
CA LYS A 642 -12.54 -18.13 -24.14
C LYS A 642 -12.22 -19.10 -25.28
N GLN A 643 -11.79 -18.59 -26.44
CA GLN A 643 -11.33 -19.47 -27.52
C GLN A 643 -10.05 -20.20 -27.08
N GLN A 644 -10.08 -21.53 -27.13
CA GLN A 644 -8.87 -22.34 -27.11
C GLN A 644 -7.94 -21.90 -28.25
N LYS A 645 -6.65 -21.69 -27.95
CA LYS A 645 -5.60 -21.48 -28.95
C LYS A 645 -5.59 -22.66 -29.93
N THR A 646 -6.27 -22.51 -31.06
CA THR A 646 -6.08 -23.38 -32.20
C THR A 646 -4.83 -22.90 -32.94
N ASN A 647 -3.85 -23.80 -33.10
CA ASN A 647 -2.71 -23.58 -33.99
C ASN A 647 -3.22 -23.50 -35.43
N GLY A 648 -3.52 -22.28 -35.89
CA GLY A 648 -4.01 -21.98 -37.23
C GLY A 648 -2.92 -21.45 -38.15
N THR A 649 -2.79 -22.11 -39.29
CA THR A 649 -1.88 -21.87 -40.42
C THR A 649 -1.89 -20.44 -41.00
N LYS A 650 -0.71 -19.99 -41.45
CA LYS A 650 -0.43 -18.74 -42.16
C LYS A 650 -1.44 -18.44 -43.28
N ASN A 651 -2.21 -17.35 -43.15
CA ASN A 651 -2.85 -16.70 -44.29
C ASN A 651 -1.91 -15.63 -44.86
N LYS A 652 -1.32 -15.93 -46.02
CA LYS A 652 -0.81 -14.94 -46.96
C LYS A 652 -2.01 -14.34 -47.70
N ASP A 653 -1.91 -13.07 -48.07
CA ASP A 653 -2.82 -12.32 -48.95
C ASP A 653 -3.93 -11.50 -48.27
N ALA A 654 -3.54 -10.39 -47.62
CA ALA A 654 -4.39 -9.22 -47.49
C ALA A 654 -3.52 -7.95 -47.52
N GLY A 655 -3.30 -7.37 -48.70
CA GLY A 655 -2.47 -6.18 -48.82
C GLY A 655 -2.25 -5.66 -50.24
N LYS A 656 -3.32 -5.44 -51.01
CA LYS A 656 -3.28 -4.57 -52.19
C LYS A 656 -4.56 -3.74 -52.29
N GLY A 657 -4.52 -2.54 -51.70
CA GLY A 657 -5.47 -1.46 -51.97
C GLY A 657 -4.67 -0.22 -52.34
N GLY A 658 -4.48 0.02 -53.64
CA GLY A 658 -3.86 1.25 -54.13
C GLY A 658 -4.87 2.39 -54.12
N PHE A 659 -4.43 3.60 -53.73
CA PHE A 659 -5.22 4.81 -53.89
C PHE A 659 -4.38 5.91 -54.54
N THR A 660 -4.90 6.42 -55.66
CA THR A 660 -4.52 7.65 -56.36
C THR A 660 -5.39 8.81 -55.86
N ILE A 661 -4.79 10.00 -55.70
CA ILE A 661 -5.43 11.21 -55.19
C ILE A 661 -6.29 11.86 -56.31
N GLY A 662 -7.56 12.21 -56.02
CA GLY A 662 -8.32 13.14 -56.88
C GLY A 662 -9.81 12.87 -57.21
N GLU A 663 -10.46 11.84 -56.67
CA GLU A 663 -11.91 11.63 -56.93
C GLU A 663 -12.79 11.70 -55.67
N ALA A 664 -14.00 12.24 -55.84
CA ALA A 664 -14.98 12.43 -54.80
C ALA A 664 -15.45 11.08 -54.21
N VAL A 665 -15.26 10.92 -52.91
CA VAL A 665 -15.58 9.72 -52.13
C VAL A 665 -17.09 9.41 -52.19
N LYS A 666 -17.46 8.25 -52.74
CA LYS A 666 -18.78 7.65 -52.47
C LYS A 666 -18.81 7.13 -51.03
N LYS A 667 -19.88 7.48 -50.30
CA LYS A 667 -20.15 7.15 -48.88
C LYS A 667 -19.50 5.83 -48.44
N ARG A 668 -18.57 5.94 -47.48
CA ARG A 668 -18.06 4.84 -46.67
C ARG A 668 -19.24 4.13 -45.99
N THR A 669 -19.39 2.84 -46.25
CA THR A 669 -19.93 1.91 -45.23
C THR A 669 -18.93 1.94 -44.05
N PRO A 670 -19.37 1.93 -42.79
CA PRO A 670 -18.44 1.93 -41.66
C PRO A 670 -17.60 0.66 -41.76
N GLN A 671 -16.31 0.79 -42.05
CA GLN A 671 -15.36 -0.28 -41.80
C GLN A 671 -15.20 -0.34 -40.29
N GLU A 672 -15.69 -1.42 -39.70
CA GLU A 672 -15.38 -1.79 -38.33
C GLU A 672 -13.86 -1.79 -38.16
N GLN A 673 -13.40 -0.85 -37.35
CA GLN A 673 -12.06 -0.79 -36.85
C GLN A 673 -11.86 -2.06 -36.02
N HIS A 674 -11.10 -3.03 -36.53
CA HIS A 674 -10.62 -4.11 -35.70
C HIS A 674 -9.63 -3.50 -34.70
N GLU A 675 -10.17 -3.05 -33.57
CA GLU A 675 -9.41 -2.91 -32.34
C GLU A 675 -8.62 -4.20 -32.11
N LEU A 676 -7.39 -4.08 -31.63
CA LEU A 676 -6.69 -5.19 -30.98
C LEU A 676 -7.53 -5.61 -29.76
N GLN A 677 -8.49 -6.50 -30.00
CA GLN A 677 -9.42 -7.00 -29.00
C GLN A 677 -8.68 -8.00 -28.11
N PHE A 678 -8.06 -7.47 -27.05
CA PHE A 678 -7.98 -8.23 -25.82
C PHE A 678 -9.41 -8.37 -25.29
N GLU A 679 -9.97 -9.57 -25.42
CA GLU A 679 -11.32 -9.93 -24.97
C GLU A 679 -11.46 -9.62 -23.48
N ILE A 680 -12.16 -8.54 -23.18
CA ILE A 680 -12.46 -8.10 -21.82
C ILE A 680 -13.95 -7.74 -21.81
N GLY A 681 -14.70 -8.25 -20.81
CA GLY A 681 -16.07 -7.80 -20.55
C GLY A 681 -16.11 -6.32 -20.14
N GLU A 682 -17.09 -5.57 -20.64
CA GLU A 682 -17.26 -4.13 -20.36
C GLU A 682 -17.29 -3.79 -18.85
N ILE A 683 -17.82 -4.70 -18.03
CA ILE A 683 -17.91 -4.60 -16.56
C ILE A 683 -16.52 -4.46 -15.92
N GLU A 684 -15.57 -5.29 -16.35
CA GLU A 684 -14.24 -5.32 -15.75
C GLU A 684 -13.49 -4.03 -16.07
N LYS A 685 -13.52 -3.54 -17.32
CA LYS A 685 -12.91 -2.26 -17.69
C LYS A 685 -13.45 -1.11 -16.84
N ALA A 686 -14.76 -1.09 -16.61
CA ALA A 686 -15.40 -0.04 -15.83
C ALA A 686 -14.94 -0.05 -14.36
N ILE A 687 -14.78 -1.24 -13.74
CA ILE A 687 -14.28 -1.37 -12.36
C ILE A 687 -12.84 -0.87 -12.25
N TYR A 688 -11.95 -1.26 -13.15
CA TYR A 688 -10.55 -0.79 -13.15
C TYR A 688 -10.45 0.72 -13.37
N ALA A 689 -11.23 1.29 -14.31
CA ALA A 689 -11.24 2.73 -14.53
C ALA A 689 -11.72 3.51 -13.28
N LYS A 690 -12.74 3.00 -12.59
CA LYS A 690 -13.26 3.60 -11.35
C LYS A 690 -12.29 3.45 -10.18
N LEU A 691 -11.55 2.33 -10.13
CA LEU A 691 -10.50 2.11 -9.14
C LEU A 691 -9.44 3.20 -9.21
N VAL A 692 -8.92 3.49 -10.40
CA VAL A 692 -7.91 4.55 -10.58
C VAL A 692 -8.49 5.93 -10.24
N GLN A 693 -9.76 6.18 -10.56
CA GLN A 693 -10.43 7.44 -10.23
C GLN A 693 -10.66 7.64 -8.72
N LYS A 694 -11.07 6.58 -7.99
CA LYS A 694 -11.50 6.67 -6.57
C LYS A 694 -10.37 6.38 -5.58
N VAL A 695 -9.43 5.51 -5.95
CA VAL A 695 -8.36 4.97 -5.10
C VAL A 695 -6.97 5.34 -5.64
N GLY A 696 -6.84 5.93 -6.83
CA GLY A 696 -5.56 6.47 -7.30
C GLY A 696 -5.19 7.78 -6.59
N ASN A 697 -3.89 8.02 -6.39
CA ASN A 697 -3.40 9.26 -5.75
C ASN A 697 -2.90 10.24 -6.81
N ARG A 698 -3.77 11.17 -7.25
CA ARG A 698 -3.43 12.14 -8.31
C ARG A 698 -2.42 13.21 -7.88
N HIS A 699 -2.20 13.40 -6.58
CA HIS A 699 -1.48 14.55 -6.00
C HIS A 699 -0.02 14.27 -5.59
N HIS A 700 0.43 13.00 -5.58
CA HIS A 700 1.75 12.66 -5.04
C HIS A 700 2.91 13.44 -5.68
N TRP A 701 2.88 13.69 -7.01
CA TRP A 701 3.96 14.44 -7.68
C TRP A 701 4.02 15.92 -7.31
N GLU A 702 2.88 16.52 -6.96
CA GLU A 702 2.78 17.95 -6.64
C GLU A 702 3.42 18.25 -5.27
N ASP A 703 3.20 17.35 -4.30
CA ASP A 703 3.78 17.45 -2.96
C ASP A 703 5.32 17.39 -3.04
N TRP A 704 5.86 16.43 -3.81
CA TRP A 704 7.30 16.32 -4.05
C TRP A 704 7.89 17.52 -4.78
N ALA A 705 7.18 18.08 -5.77
CA ALA A 705 7.70 19.18 -6.58
C ALA A 705 8.07 20.41 -5.73
N ASN A 706 7.32 20.68 -4.66
CA ASN A 706 7.59 21.80 -3.74
C ASN A 706 8.91 21.61 -2.97
N ASP A 707 9.18 20.39 -2.50
CA ASP A 707 10.41 20.09 -1.78
C ASP A 707 11.62 20.05 -2.71
N ILE A 708 11.45 19.54 -3.93
CA ILE A 708 12.49 19.59 -4.97
C ILE A 708 12.81 21.01 -5.39
N ALA A 709 11.82 21.90 -5.51
CA ALA A 709 12.06 23.30 -5.84
C ALA A 709 12.94 23.99 -4.79
N LYS A 710 12.88 23.56 -3.52
CA LYS A 710 13.79 24.03 -2.46
C LYS A 710 15.19 23.45 -2.66
N ILE A 711 15.29 22.13 -2.89
CA ILE A 711 16.58 21.43 -3.11
C ILE A 711 17.31 21.98 -4.33
N ALA A 712 16.60 22.22 -5.44
CA ALA A 712 17.16 22.84 -6.64
C ALA A 712 17.76 24.21 -6.34
N ARG A 713 17.04 25.05 -5.59
CA ARG A 713 17.54 26.35 -5.13
C ARG A 713 18.79 26.20 -4.25
N THR A 714 18.78 25.26 -3.30
CA THR A 714 19.95 24.96 -2.48
C THR A 714 21.16 24.55 -3.32
N HIS A 715 20.99 23.68 -4.33
CA HIS A 715 22.06 23.30 -5.25
C HIS A 715 22.57 24.49 -6.07
N ILE A 716 21.68 25.32 -6.59
CA ILE A 716 22.04 26.54 -7.33
C ILE A 716 22.86 27.48 -6.43
N ASP A 717 22.37 27.79 -5.23
CA ASP A 717 23.05 28.69 -4.29
C ASP A 717 24.43 28.14 -3.90
N ARG A 718 24.53 26.82 -3.74
CA ARG A 718 25.78 26.15 -3.36
C ARG A 718 26.79 26.11 -4.48
N ILE A 719 26.38 25.75 -5.70
CA ILE A 719 27.26 25.78 -6.86
C ILE A 719 27.71 27.23 -7.09
N THR A 720 26.80 28.20 -7.01
CA THR A 720 27.13 29.64 -7.10
C THR A 720 28.19 30.03 -6.08
N GLY A 721 28.00 29.69 -4.80
CA GLY A 721 28.99 29.98 -3.76
C GLY A 721 30.36 29.31 -3.98
N ILE A 722 30.40 28.12 -4.59
CA ILE A 722 31.66 27.46 -4.96
C ILE A 722 32.36 28.23 -6.08
N ILE A 723 31.63 28.64 -7.12
CA ILE A 723 32.19 29.33 -8.30
C ILE A 723 32.60 30.78 -7.97
N GLU A 724 31.87 31.46 -7.08
CA GLU A 724 32.20 32.83 -6.66
C GLU A 724 33.43 32.89 -5.73
N ASN A 725 33.77 31.81 -5.04
CA ASN A 725 34.93 31.78 -4.14
C ASN A 725 36.25 31.81 -4.93
N PRO A 726 37.11 32.84 -4.74
CA PRO A 726 38.39 32.93 -5.42
C PRO A 726 39.37 31.79 -5.12
N GLU A 727 39.23 31.12 -3.97
CA GLU A 727 40.13 30.03 -3.56
C GLU A 727 39.87 28.72 -4.31
N ASN A 728 38.70 28.55 -4.92
CA ASN A 728 38.28 27.33 -5.63
C ASN A 728 38.77 27.34 -7.10
N THR A 729 40.08 27.41 -7.31
CA THR A 729 40.65 27.63 -8.65
C THR A 729 40.39 26.49 -9.63
N LYS A 730 40.35 25.24 -9.14
CA LYS A 730 40.15 24.04 -9.96
C LYS A 730 38.70 23.89 -10.41
N GLU A 731 37.77 24.15 -9.50
CA GLU A 731 36.33 24.14 -9.72
C GLU A 731 35.92 25.23 -10.72
N ARG A 732 36.48 26.44 -10.54
CA ARG A 732 36.26 27.57 -11.44
C ARG A 732 36.82 27.29 -12.83
N GLU A 733 38.02 26.75 -12.95
CA GLU A 733 38.61 26.40 -14.25
C GLU A 733 37.76 25.34 -14.98
N ALA A 734 37.27 24.32 -14.26
CA ALA A 734 36.38 23.32 -14.82
C ALA A 734 35.04 23.92 -15.29
N PHE A 735 34.43 24.78 -14.48
CA PHE A 735 33.19 25.48 -14.83
C PHE A 735 33.37 26.44 -16.00
N ASP A 736 34.39 27.30 -15.97
CA ASP A 736 34.66 28.29 -17.02
C ASP A 736 34.94 27.61 -18.37
N SER A 737 35.66 26.50 -18.35
CA SER A 737 35.91 25.68 -19.55
C SER A 737 34.62 25.08 -20.12
N PHE A 738 33.79 24.49 -19.27
CA PHE A 738 32.47 23.96 -19.67
C PHE A 738 31.52 25.07 -20.15
N ALA A 739 31.54 26.22 -19.47
CA ALA A 739 30.69 27.36 -19.80
C ALA A 739 31.07 28.02 -21.12
N ALA A 740 32.36 28.14 -21.40
CA ALA A 740 32.87 28.62 -22.68
C ALA A 740 32.42 27.71 -23.83
N GLU A 741 32.47 26.39 -23.64
CA GLU A 741 32.04 25.44 -24.65
C GLU A 741 30.52 25.44 -24.84
N LEU A 742 29.73 25.50 -23.75
CA LEU A 742 28.27 25.53 -23.86
C LEU A 742 27.75 26.78 -24.58
N ARG A 743 28.45 27.91 -24.41
CA ARG A 743 28.20 29.17 -25.15
C ARG A 743 28.56 29.08 -26.64
N ASP A 744 29.56 28.28 -26.98
CA ASP A 744 29.88 27.98 -28.38
C ASP A 744 28.86 26.99 -28.99
N ASP A 745 28.42 26.02 -28.19
CA ASP A 745 27.52 24.94 -28.61
C ASP A 745 26.09 25.42 -28.88
N LEU A 746 25.59 26.31 -28.04
CA LEU A 746 24.23 26.85 -28.07
C LEU A 746 24.25 28.28 -28.62
N ASN A 747 24.32 29.29 -27.76
CA ASN A 747 24.50 30.67 -28.16
C ASN A 747 25.32 31.45 -27.12
N GLY A 748 26.02 32.49 -27.56
CA GLY A 748 26.89 33.30 -26.70
C GLY A 748 26.14 34.13 -25.64
N SER A 749 24.82 34.08 -25.60
CA SER A 749 23.97 34.80 -24.64
C SER A 749 23.72 34.05 -23.32
N ILE A 750 24.09 32.77 -23.21
CA ILE A 750 23.87 31.99 -21.99
C ILE A 750 24.73 32.54 -20.84
N THR A 751 24.06 32.90 -19.76
CA THR A 751 24.68 33.45 -18.54
C THR A 751 25.26 32.34 -17.64
N ASP A 752 26.24 32.67 -16.79
CA ASP A 752 26.78 31.68 -15.83
C ASP A 752 25.68 31.13 -14.91
N GLY A 753 24.71 31.97 -14.51
CA GLY A 753 23.57 31.55 -13.70
C GLY A 753 22.70 30.48 -14.38
N GLU A 754 22.49 30.60 -15.69
CA GLU A 754 21.75 29.59 -16.47
C GLU A 754 22.52 28.26 -16.56
N ILE A 755 23.85 28.31 -16.64
CA ILE A 755 24.71 27.12 -16.68
C ILE A 755 24.71 26.42 -15.31
N ILE A 756 24.76 27.18 -14.22
CA ILE A 756 24.62 26.65 -12.86
C ILE A 756 23.26 25.99 -12.68
N GLU A 757 22.20 26.62 -13.18
CA GLU A 757 20.86 26.05 -13.15
C GLU A 757 20.78 24.73 -13.95
N MET A 758 21.42 24.63 -15.11
CA MET A 758 21.53 23.39 -15.88
C MET A 758 22.27 22.28 -15.11
N LEU A 759 23.34 22.60 -14.38
CA LEU A 759 24.06 21.63 -13.54
C LEU A 759 23.18 21.13 -12.38
N ALA A 760 22.44 22.03 -11.73
CA ALA A 760 21.50 21.68 -10.67
C ALA A 760 20.35 20.79 -11.19
N GLN A 761 19.84 21.09 -12.40
CA GLN A 761 18.84 20.25 -13.07
C GLN A 761 19.40 18.85 -13.36
N HIS A 762 20.64 18.75 -13.83
CA HIS A 762 21.28 17.47 -14.09
C HIS A 762 21.37 16.61 -12.82
N LEU A 763 21.78 17.18 -11.68
CA LEU A 763 21.84 16.49 -10.39
C LEU A 763 20.49 15.87 -9.96
N ILE A 764 19.39 16.58 -10.23
CA ILE A 764 18.04 16.13 -9.84
C ILE A 764 17.46 15.15 -10.87
N THR A 765 17.67 15.41 -12.16
CA THR A 765 17.06 14.64 -13.26
C THR A 765 17.74 13.30 -13.50
N LYS A 766 19.06 13.23 -13.35
CA LYS A 766 19.83 12.02 -13.65
C LYS A 766 19.36 10.81 -12.83
N PRO A 767 19.20 10.87 -11.50
CA PRO A 767 18.74 9.71 -10.74
C PRO A 767 17.31 9.28 -11.10
N VAL A 768 16.45 10.23 -11.47
CA VAL A 768 15.09 9.95 -11.96
C VAL A 768 15.15 9.16 -13.27
N PHE A 769 15.97 9.59 -14.22
CA PHE A 769 16.15 8.88 -15.49
C PHE A 769 16.82 7.52 -15.30
N ASP A 770 17.84 7.42 -14.43
CA ASP A 770 18.48 6.14 -14.09
C ASP A 770 17.47 5.16 -13.45
N ALA A 771 16.53 5.66 -12.63
CA ALA A 771 15.47 4.86 -12.03
C ALA A 771 14.39 4.43 -13.04
N LEU A 772 13.92 5.33 -13.90
CA LEU A 772 12.91 5.05 -14.93
C LEU A 772 13.41 4.07 -15.99
N PHE A 773 14.70 4.12 -16.28
CA PHE A 773 15.33 3.39 -17.37
C PHE A 773 16.48 2.53 -16.87
N ALA A 774 16.31 1.80 -15.76
CA ALA A 774 17.36 0.99 -15.15
C ALA A 774 18.04 -0.02 -16.12
N ASP A 775 17.30 -0.55 -17.10
CA ASP A 775 17.84 -1.45 -18.14
C ASP A 775 18.69 -0.72 -19.20
N TYR A 776 18.55 0.60 -19.28
CA TYR A 776 19.20 1.48 -20.24
C TYR A 776 20.22 2.32 -19.49
N SER A 777 21.50 2.08 -19.76
CA SER A 777 22.58 2.89 -19.17
C SER A 777 22.68 4.28 -19.82
N PHE A 778 21.56 5.02 -19.92
CA PHE A 778 21.46 6.30 -20.63
C PHE A 778 22.53 7.30 -20.15
N ALA A 779 22.60 7.56 -18.85
CA ALA A 779 23.54 8.52 -18.27
C ALA A 779 25.01 8.13 -18.52
N LYS A 780 25.30 6.85 -18.74
CA LYS A 780 26.67 6.37 -19.02
C LYS A 780 27.09 6.54 -20.48
N HIS A 781 26.15 6.74 -21.40
CA HIS A 781 26.42 6.80 -22.84
C HIS A 781 26.08 8.16 -23.44
N ASN A 782 25.25 8.98 -22.78
CA ASN A 782 24.87 10.30 -23.29
C ASN A 782 26.03 11.31 -23.13
N PRO A 783 26.50 11.94 -24.24
CA PRO A 783 27.64 12.87 -24.20
C PRO A 783 27.46 14.07 -23.25
N MET A 784 26.25 14.65 -23.21
CA MET A 784 25.98 15.81 -22.36
C MET A 784 25.91 15.42 -20.88
N SER A 785 25.32 14.25 -20.58
CA SER A 785 25.31 13.70 -19.22
C SER A 785 26.73 13.49 -18.70
N LEU A 786 27.63 12.94 -19.53
CA LEU A 786 29.03 12.72 -19.15
C LEU A 786 29.77 14.05 -18.92
N ALA A 787 29.56 15.05 -19.79
CA ALA A 787 30.20 16.35 -19.66
C ALA A 787 29.78 17.08 -18.38
N MET A 788 28.48 17.10 -18.06
CA MET A 788 27.96 17.70 -16.83
C MET A 788 28.43 16.95 -15.58
N GLN A 789 28.47 15.61 -15.63
CA GLN A 789 28.96 14.81 -14.52
C GLN A 789 30.44 15.10 -14.24
N ASN A 790 31.28 15.28 -15.25
CA ASN A 790 32.70 15.64 -15.05
C ASN A 790 32.87 16.96 -14.29
N VAL A 791 32.04 17.97 -14.58
CA VAL A 791 32.07 19.25 -13.85
C VAL A 791 31.59 19.05 -12.42
N LEU A 792 30.49 18.32 -12.23
CA LEU A 792 29.92 18.04 -10.91
C LEU A 792 30.85 17.21 -10.03
N ASP A 793 31.59 16.26 -10.59
CA ASP A 793 32.57 15.43 -9.88
C ASP A 793 33.71 16.28 -9.31
N VAL A 794 34.14 17.32 -10.04
CA VAL A 794 35.11 18.30 -9.55
C VAL A 794 34.50 19.16 -8.43
N LEU A 795 33.24 19.61 -8.58
CA LEU A 795 32.54 20.37 -7.55
C LEU A 795 32.23 19.54 -6.29
N HIS A 796 32.17 18.21 -6.42
CA HIS A 796 31.82 17.25 -5.37
C HIS A 796 32.87 17.09 -4.28
N GLU A 797 34.12 17.53 -4.51
CA GLU A 797 35.18 17.56 -3.48
C GLU A 797 34.74 18.38 -2.24
N HIS A 798 33.72 19.23 -2.37
CA HIS A 798 33.05 19.99 -1.30
C HIS A 798 31.79 19.32 -0.69
N ARG A 799 31.54 18.02 -0.92
CA ARG A 799 30.41 17.22 -0.38
C ARG A 799 29.01 17.72 -0.75
N LEU A 800 28.72 17.86 -2.04
CA LEU A 800 27.39 18.26 -2.53
C LEU A 800 26.24 17.32 -2.09
N ASP A 801 26.56 16.08 -1.69
CA ASP A 801 25.65 14.97 -1.38
C ASP A 801 24.83 15.02 -0.09
N LYS A 802 25.09 15.94 0.83
CA LYS A 802 24.52 15.89 2.20
C LYS A 802 22.98 15.97 2.28
N GLU A 803 22.27 16.20 1.17
CA GLU A 803 20.80 16.26 1.10
C GLU A 803 20.17 15.13 0.26
N ALA A 804 20.97 14.14 -0.17
CA ALA A 804 20.51 12.98 -0.94
C ALA A 804 19.47 12.13 -0.19
N ASP A 805 19.50 12.10 1.15
CA ASP A 805 18.60 11.29 1.99
C ASP A 805 17.11 11.65 1.80
N THR A 806 16.80 12.93 1.57
CA THR A 806 15.43 13.40 1.26
C THR A 806 14.95 12.96 -0.12
N LEU A 807 15.88 12.85 -1.07
CA LEU A 807 15.60 12.47 -2.46
C LEU A 807 15.52 10.95 -2.66
N GLU A 808 16.19 10.18 -1.80
CA GLU A 808 16.26 8.72 -1.93
C GLU A 808 14.87 8.08 -1.88
N LYS A 809 13.99 8.53 -0.97
CA LYS A 809 12.59 8.11 -0.91
C LYS A 809 11.81 8.42 -2.20
N PHE A 810 12.08 9.56 -2.81
CA PHE A 810 11.47 9.94 -4.08
C PHE A 810 11.98 9.05 -5.23
N TYR A 811 13.29 8.82 -5.31
CA TYR A 811 13.89 7.96 -6.32
C TYR A 811 13.42 6.50 -6.17
N ASP A 812 13.28 6.01 -4.95
CA ASP A 812 12.69 4.70 -4.68
C ASP A 812 11.22 4.64 -5.13
N SER A 813 10.46 5.71 -4.94
CA SER A 813 9.08 5.80 -5.43
C SER A 813 9.01 5.81 -6.97
N VAL A 814 9.88 6.58 -7.64
CA VAL A 814 10.00 6.60 -9.11
C VAL A 814 10.38 5.22 -9.63
N LYS A 815 11.38 4.58 -9.00
CA LYS A 815 11.84 3.24 -9.36
C LYS A 815 10.74 2.21 -9.19
N LEU A 816 10.05 2.22 -8.05
CA LEU A 816 8.91 1.33 -7.78
C LEU A 816 7.80 1.54 -8.82
N ARG A 817 7.56 2.78 -9.29
CA ARG A 817 6.59 3.08 -10.35
C ARG A 817 7.05 2.67 -11.75
N ALA A 818 8.35 2.72 -12.03
CA ALA A 818 8.93 2.29 -13.31
C ALA A 818 9.04 0.76 -13.42
N GLU A 819 9.25 0.09 -12.30
CA GLU A 819 9.46 -1.36 -12.22
C GLU A 819 8.25 -2.12 -12.78
N GLY A 820 8.47 -3.01 -13.75
CA GLY A 820 7.42 -3.78 -14.41
C GLY A 820 6.74 -3.07 -15.59
N ILE A 821 7.10 -1.83 -15.92
CA ILE A 821 6.67 -1.18 -17.16
C ILE A 821 7.64 -1.57 -18.27
N ASP A 822 7.22 -2.49 -19.13
CA ASP A 822 8.02 -3.02 -20.24
C ASP A 822 7.75 -2.31 -21.58
N ASN A 823 6.62 -1.62 -21.72
CA ASN A 823 6.23 -0.95 -22.96
C ASN A 823 6.66 0.54 -23.01
N ALA A 824 7.05 1.00 -24.20
CA ALA A 824 7.56 2.36 -24.42
C ALA A 824 6.50 3.45 -24.17
N ALA A 825 5.22 3.18 -24.44
CA ALA A 825 4.13 4.13 -24.25
C ALA A 825 3.89 4.46 -22.76
N GLY A 826 3.96 3.46 -21.88
CA GLY A 826 3.84 3.62 -20.44
C GLY A 826 4.99 4.44 -19.85
N LYS A 827 6.23 4.17 -20.28
CA LYS A 827 7.40 4.98 -19.89
C LYS A 827 7.27 6.43 -20.37
N GLN A 828 6.83 6.63 -21.61
CA GLN A 828 6.60 7.97 -22.17
C GLN A 828 5.54 8.75 -21.38
N LYS A 829 4.43 8.10 -21.00
CA LYS A 829 3.37 8.74 -20.22
C LYS A 829 3.87 9.14 -18.83
N ILE A 830 4.72 8.35 -18.17
CA ILE A 830 5.38 8.75 -16.92
C ILE A 830 6.30 9.96 -17.14
N VAL A 831 7.09 9.98 -18.21
CA VAL A 831 7.96 11.12 -18.52
C VAL A 831 7.15 12.40 -18.76
N VAL A 832 6.01 12.30 -19.44
CA VAL A 832 5.09 13.43 -19.63
C VAL A 832 4.49 13.90 -18.30
N GLU A 833 4.03 12.97 -17.44
CA GLU A 833 3.50 13.33 -16.13
C GLU A 833 4.56 13.96 -15.21
N LEU A 834 5.79 13.45 -15.23
CA LEU A 834 6.95 14.06 -14.57
C LEU A 834 7.23 15.45 -15.15
N TYR A 835 7.11 15.64 -16.45
CA TYR A 835 7.24 16.96 -17.03
C TYR A 835 6.18 17.95 -16.53
N ASP A 836 4.90 17.60 -16.69
CA ASP A 836 3.79 18.49 -16.38
C ASP A 836 3.65 18.79 -14.89
N LYS A 837 3.87 17.79 -14.03
CA LYS A 837 3.63 17.92 -12.58
C LYS A 837 4.89 18.20 -11.79
N PHE A 838 6.03 17.67 -12.22
CA PHE A 838 7.28 17.76 -11.47
C PHE A 838 8.19 18.87 -12.00
N PHE A 839 8.59 18.84 -13.27
CA PHE A 839 9.53 19.83 -13.81
C PHE A 839 8.93 21.23 -13.91
N ARG A 840 7.68 21.35 -14.33
CA ARG A 840 6.98 22.64 -14.42
C ARG A 840 6.88 23.36 -13.08
N ASN A 841 6.66 22.61 -12.00
CA ASN A 841 6.52 23.16 -10.66
C ASN A 841 7.88 23.41 -9.99
N ALA A 842 8.89 22.56 -10.27
CA ALA A 842 10.23 22.74 -9.74
C ALA A 842 11.02 23.89 -10.41
N PHE A 843 10.80 24.12 -11.71
CA PHE A 843 11.55 25.10 -12.53
C PHE A 843 10.61 26.02 -13.35
N PRO A 844 9.72 26.80 -12.71
CA PRO A 844 8.65 27.53 -13.40
C PRO A 844 9.16 28.62 -14.34
N LYS A 845 10.14 29.43 -13.92
CA LYS A 845 10.73 30.52 -14.74
C LYS A 845 11.36 29.99 -16.03
N MET A 846 11.93 28.80 -15.96
CA MET A 846 12.56 28.16 -17.10
C MET A 846 11.48 27.54 -18.00
N THR A 847 10.45 26.90 -17.46
CA THR A 847 9.35 26.33 -18.27
C THR A 847 8.59 27.40 -19.08
N GLU A 848 8.39 28.58 -18.49
CA GLU A 848 7.83 29.75 -19.17
C GLU A 848 8.69 30.24 -20.35
N ARG A 849 10.02 30.20 -20.21
CA ARG A 849 10.96 30.55 -21.30
C ARG A 849 11.05 29.47 -22.39
N LEU A 850 10.92 28.20 -22.02
CA LEU A 850 11.22 27.07 -22.89
C LEU A 850 10.05 26.62 -23.77
N GLY A 851 8.80 26.84 -23.35
CA GLY A 851 7.61 26.60 -24.17
C GLY A 851 7.58 25.25 -24.89
N ILE A 852 8.03 24.15 -24.27
CA ILE A 852 8.11 22.84 -24.92
C ILE A 852 6.72 22.42 -25.42
N VAL A 853 6.55 22.36 -26.74
CA VAL A 853 5.27 22.06 -27.38
C VAL A 853 5.17 20.57 -27.69
N TYR A 854 4.19 19.90 -27.09
CA TYR A 854 3.78 18.57 -27.53
C TYR A 854 2.96 18.68 -28.80
N THR A 855 3.58 18.35 -29.94
CA THR A 855 2.91 18.37 -31.24
C THR A 855 1.92 17.19 -31.30
N PRO A 856 0.63 17.41 -31.62
CA PRO A 856 -0.36 16.33 -31.74
C PRO A 856 0.08 15.24 -32.73
N VAL A 857 -0.09 13.98 -32.34
CA VAL A 857 0.41 12.83 -33.11
C VAL A 857 -0.22 12.76 -34.50
N GLU A 858 -1.48 13.15 -34.61
CA GLU A 858 -2.22 13.17 -35.88
C GLU A 858 -1.61 14.14 -36.88
N VAL A 859 -1.09 15.28 -36.41
CA VAL A 859 -0.40 16.27 -37.24
C VAL A 859 0.96 15.74 -37.69
N VAL A 860 1.70 15.14 -36.76
CA VAL A 860 3.02 14.54 -37.04
C VAL A 860 2.89 13.40 -38.07
N ASP A 861 1.96 12.49 -37.86
CA ASP A 861 1.70 11.36 -38.75
C ASP A 861 1.29 11.84 -40.14
N PHE A 862 0.41 12.85 -40.22
CA PHE A 862 0.01 13.44 -41.49
C PHE A 862 1.20 13.98 -42.28
N ILE A 863 2.09 14.74 -41.63
CA ILE A 863 3.28 15.32 -42.28
C ILE A 863 4.23 14.22 -42.77
N ILE A 864 4.52 13.23 -41.93
CA ILE A 864 5.43 12.12 -42.25
C ILE A 864 4.92 11.33 -43.47
N HIS A 865 3.64 10.98 -43.49
CA HIS A 865 3.04 10.27 -44.62
C HIS A 865 2.97 11.12 -45.88
N SER A 866 2.68 12.42 -45.74
CA SER A 866 2.64 13.36 -46.88
C SER A 866 4.02 13.50 -47.53
N VAL A 867 5.09 13.62 -46.74
CA VAL A 867 6.46 13.69 -47.29
C VAL A 867 6.92 12.35 -47.85
N GLY A 868 6.55 11.23 -47.22
CA GLY A 868 6.77 9.91 -47.80
C GLY A 868 6.12 9.78 -49.18
N HIS A 869 4.90 10.30 -49.36
CA HIS A 869 4.21 10.35 -50.63
C HIS A 869 4.91 11.26 -51.65
N VAL A 870 5.30 12.47 -51.26
CA VAL A 870 6.01 13.44 -52.13
C VAL A 870 7.37 12.89 -52.58
N LEU A 871 8.14 12.29 -51.67
CA LEU A 871 9.43 11.65 -52.01
C LEU A 871 9.24 10.57 -53.08
N GLN A 872 8.19 9.76 -52.96
CA GLN A 872 7.91 8.69 -53.90
C GLN A 872 7.42 9.23 -55.26
N ALA A 873 6.53 10.22 -55.26
CA ALA A 873 5.92 10.77 -56.46
C ALA A 873 6.88 11.65 -57.28
N GLU A 874 7.62 12.54 -56.61
CA GLU A 874 8.44 13.56 -57.28
C GLU A 874 9.91 13.13 -57.47
N PHE A 875 10.43 12.27 -56.57
CA PHE A 875 11.84 11.90 -56.55
C PHE A 875 12.09 10.40 -56.77
N GLY A 876 11.05 9.57 -56.78
CA GLY A 876 11.17 8.11 -56.90
C GLY A 876 11.93 7.46 -55.73
N GLN A 877 11.99 8.14 -54.58
CA GLN A 877 12.67 7.70 -53.37
C GLN A 877 11.68 7.51 -52.23
N THR A 878 12.08 6.76 -51.20
CA THR A 878 11.32 6.57 -49.96
C THR A 878 12.07 7.18 -48.77
N LEU A 879 11.40 7.33 -47.63
CA LEU A 879 12.08 7.71 -46.37
C LEU A 879 13.13 6.66 -45.94
N GLY A 880 12.92 5.39 -46.31
CA GLY A 880 13.88 4.29 -46.10
C GLY A 880 15.06 4.26 -47.08
N SER A 881 15.00 5.01 -48.19
CA SER A 881 16.04 4.98 -49.22
C SER A 881 17.40 5.45 -48.69
N LYS A 882 18.45 4.72 -49.05
CA LYS A 882 19.83 5.03 -48.67
C LYS A 882 20.28 6.37 -49.27
N GLY A 883 20.94 7.19 -48.48
CA GLY A 883 21.37 8.55 -48.85
C GLY A 883 20.30 9.63 -48.68
N VAL A 884 19.07 9.28 -48.27
CA VAL A 884 18.03 10.25 -47.91
C VAL A 884 18.23 10.63 -46.43
N HIS A 885 19.03 11.66 -46.16
CA HIS A 885 19.21 12.14 -44.79
C HIS A 885 18.01 12.98 -44.33
N ILE A 886 17.50 12.65 -43.15
CA ILE A 886 16.32 13.26 -42.52
C ILE A 886 16.77 13.99 -41.26
N ILE A 887 16.36 15.25 -41.08
CA ILE A 887 16.62 16.00 -39.86
C ILE A 887 15.35 16.62 -39.29
N ASP A 888 15.23 16.57 -37.97
CA ASP A 888 14.36 17.45 -37.20
C ASP A 888 15.22 18.51 -36.46
N PRO A 889 15.23 19.77 -36.91
CA PRO A 889 16.06 20.82 -36.33
C PRO A 889 15.56 21.34 -34.98
N PHE A 890 14.33 20.98 -34.58
CA PHE A 890 13.67 21.44 -33.35
C PHE A 890 12.89 20.27 -32.73
N VAL A 891 13.62 19.23 -32.34
CA VAL A 891 13.04 17.91 -32.08
C VAL A 891 12.09 17.88 -30.88
N GLY A 892 12.20 18.84 -29.96
CA GLY A 892 11.41 18.91 -28.74
C GLY A 892 11.56 17.62 -27.95
N THR A 893 10.47 16.89 -27.75
CA THR A 893 10.44 15.62 -27.03
C THR A 893 10.72 14.39 -27.89
N GLY A 894 11.14 14.56 -29.15
CA GLY A 894 11.46 13.44 -30.04
C GLY A 894 10.32 12.99 -30.96
N THR A 895 9.15 13.64 -30.93
CA THR A 895 7.90 13.08 -31.46
C THR A 895 7.96 12.76 -32.95
N PHE A 896 8.48 13.66 -33.80
CA PHE A 896 8.62 13.40 -35.24
C PHE A 896 9.52 12.20 -35.52
N VAL A 897 10.65 12.09 -34.80
CA VAL A 897 11.58 10.98 -34.96
C VAL A 897 10.95 9.67 -34.48
N THR A 898 10.31 9.64 -33.30
CA THR A 898 9.66 8.43 -32.81
C THR A 898 8.54 7.95 -33.72
N ARG A 899 7.72 8.87 -34.24
CA ARG A 899 6.64 8.54 -35.18
C ARG A 899 7.18 8.13 -36.53
N LEU A 900 8.29 8.69 -36.99
CA LEU A 900 8.97 8.25 -38.21
C LEU A 900 9.41 6.79 -38.09
N LEU A 901 10.03 6.40 -36.97
CA LEU A 901 10.43 5.00 -36.73
C LEU A 901 9.19 4.08 -36.72
N GLN A 902 8.09 4.51 -36.10
CA GLN A 902 6.84 3.74 -35.98
C GLN A 902 5.93 3.78 -37.23
N SER A 903 6.20 4.64 -38.20
CA SER A 903 5.30 4.94 -39.33
C SER A 903 5.08 3.77 -40.29
N GLY A 904 6.00 2.79 -40.30
CA GLY A 904 6.03 1.73 -41.32
C GLY A 904 6.52 2.18 -42.70
N LEU A 905 6.94 3.45 -42.86
CA LEU A 905 7.51 3.97 -44.12
C LEU A 905 9.01 3.65 -44.29
N ILE A 906 9.66 3.18 -43.23
CA ILE A 906 11.02 2.62 -43.23
C ILE A 906 10.88 1.13 -42.91
N THR A 907 11.41 0.27 -43.78
CA THR A 907 11.32 -1.18 -43.56
C THR A 907 12.20 -1.64 -42.39
N PRO A 908 11.86 -2.76 -41.72
CA PRO A 908 12.68 -3.31 -40.64
C PRO A 908 14.15 -3.54 -41.01
N GLU A 909 14.43 -3.87 -42.28
CA GLU A 909 15.79 -4.10 -42.78
C GLU A 909 16.58 -2.80 -42.99
N GLU A 910 15.90 -1.70 -43.36
CA GLU A 910 16.51 -0.38 -43.55
C GLU A 910 16.74 0.34 -42.22
N LEU A 911 15.87 0.09 -41.23
CA LEU A 911 15.79 0.84 -39.98
C LEU A 911 17.12 0.95 -39.22
N PRO A 912 17.93 -0.12 -39.04
CA PRO A 912 19.20 -0.01 -38.32
C PRO A 912 20.20 0.93 -39.00
N HIS A 913 20.24 0.93 -40.34
CA HIS A 913 21.10 1.85 -41.09
C HIS A 913 20.60 3.29 -40.99
N LYS A 914 19.28 3.50 -41.15
CA LYS A 914 18.66 4.83 -41.02
C LYS A 914 18.91 5.42 -39.64
N TYR A 915 18.60 4.68 -38.59
CA TYR A 915 18.77 5.09 -37.19
C TYR A 915 20.21 5.49 -36.88
N LYS A 916 21.19 4.71 -37.34
CA LYS A 916 22.60 4.95 -37.01
C LYS A 916 23.26 6.07 -37.84
N HIS A 917 22.77 6.32 -39.06
CA HIS A 917 23.52 7.13 -40.04
C HIS A 917 22.75 8.26 -40.71
N GLU A 918 21.43 8.13 -40.86
CA GLU A 918 20.64 8.97 -41.77
C GLU A 918 19.47 9.72 -41.12
N ILE A 919 19.20 9.50 -39.83
CA ILE A 919 18.22 10.26 -39.04
C ILE A 919 18.97 11.16 -38.06
N HIS A 920 18.63 12.44 -38.04
CA HIS A 920 19.31 13.50 -37.30
C HIS A 920 18.31 14.35 -36.52
N ALA A 921 18.73 14.90 -35.38
CA ALA A 921 17.89 15.76 -34.56
C ALA A 921 18.71 16.82 -33.84
N ASN A 922 18.16 18.02 -33.65
CA ASN A 922 18.75 19.06 -32.80
C ASN A 922 17.74 19.52 -31.76
N GLU A 923 18.25 19.86 -30.58
CA GLU A 923 17.49 20.48 -29.51
C GLU A 923 18.37 21.48 -28.77
N ILE A 924 17.82 22.63 -28.39
CA ILE A 924 18.54 23.66 -27.62
C ILE A 924 18.34 23.44 -26.11
N VAL A 925 17.21 22.84 -25.72
CA VAL A 925 16.81 22.66 -24.32
C VAL A 925 17.30 21.33 -23.76
N LEU A 926 18.13 21.35 -22.71
CA LEU A 926 18.71 20.14 -22.12
C LEU A 926 17.69 19.07 -21.72
N LEU A 927 16.61 19.46 -21.05
CA LEU A 927 15.61 18.51 -20.58
C LEU A 927 14.86 17.88 -21.76
N ALA A 928 14.47 18.68 -22.76
CA ALA A 928 13.84 18.17 -23.97
C ALA A 928 14.79 17.25 -24.75
N TYR A 929 16.09 17.61 -24.81
CA TYR A 929 17.14 16.79 -25.40
C TYR A 929 17.23 15.40 -24.73
N TYR A 930 17.23 15.32 -23.40
CA TYR A 930 17.22 14.03 -22.69
C TYR A 930 15.96 13.22 -22.98
N ILE A 931 14.79 13.85 -22.92
CA ILE A 931 13.50 13.21 -23.22
C ILE A 931 13.50 12.67 -24.66
N ALA A 932 13.97 13.44 -25.63
CA ALA A 932 14.07 13.04 -27.02
C ALA A 932 15.01 11.85 -27.21
N CYS A 933 16.22 11.90 -26.63
CA CYS A 933 17.17 10.78 -26.69
C CYS A 933 16.51 9.48 -26.20
N ILE A 934 15.94 9.52 -25.01
CA ILE A 934 15.33 8.38 -24.34
C ILE A 934 14.14 7.84 -25.14
N ASN A 935 13.25 8.72 -25.62
CA ASN A 935 12.08 8.30 -26.40
C ASN A 935 12.49 7.64 -27.72
N ILE A 936 13.44 8.23 -28.44
CA ILE A 936 13.94 7.72 -29.71
C ILE A 936 14.61 6.35 -29.51
N GLU A 937 15.48 6.23 -28.51
CA GLU A 937 16.17 4.99 -28.17
C GLU A 937 15.17 3.90 -27.73
N ALA A 938 14.24 4.22 -26.83
CA ALA A 938 13.25 3.26 -26.33
C ALA A 938 12.35 2.73 -27.44
N VAL A 939 11.88 3.59 -28.36
CA VAL A 939 11.09 3.17 -29.51
C VAL A 939 11.89 2.28 -30.45
N TYR A 940 13.14 2.64 -30.75
CA TYR A 940 14.00 1.80 -31.59
C TYR A 940 14.23 0.41 -30.98
N HIS A 941 14.57 0.34 -29.68
CA HIS A 941 14.78 -0.95 -28.99
C HIS A 941 13.51 -1.77 -28.88
N GLY A 942 12.36 -1.14 -28.66
CA GLY A 942 11.06 -1.82 -28.67
C GLY A 942 10.70 -2.44 -30.02
N MET A 943 11.21 -1.88 -31.13
CA MET A 943 10.96 -2.38 -32.48
C MET A 943 11.98 -3.42 -32.95
N VAL A 944 13.27 -3.18 -32.74
CA VAL A 944 14.36 -4.02 -33.28
C VAL A 944 14.78 -5.13 -32.31
N GLY A 945 14.61 -4.92 -31.01
CA GLY A 945 15.15 -5.80 -29.96
C GLY A 945 16.68 -5.83 -29.93
N GLY A 946 17.24 -6.64 -29.02
CA GLY A 946 18.69 -6.84 -28.90
C GLY A 946 19.36 -5.94 -27.86
N LYS A 947 20.68 -5.69 -28.04
CA LYS A 947 21.47 -4.89 -27.09
C LYS A 947 21.17 -3.40 -27.28
N TYR A 948 21.17 -2.65 -26.17
CA TYR A 948 21.07 -1.20 -26.18
C TYR A 948 22.08 -0.54 -27.12
N GLN A 949 21.61 0.46 -27.86
CA GLN A 949 22.34 1.28 -28.83
C GLN A 949 21.88 2.74 -28.66
N PRO A 950 22.79 3.66 -28.34
CA PRO A 950 22.46 5.07 -28.19
C PRO A 950 22.10 5.71 -29.54
N PHE A 951 21.27 6.76 -29.51
CA PHE A 951 20.97 7.53 -30.72
C PHE A 951 22.07 8.55 -30.99
N GLU A 952 22.93 8.26 -31.98
CA GLU A 952 24.06 9.13 -32.33
C GLU A 952 23.66 10.34 -33.21
N GLY A 953 22.42 10.36 -33.72
CA GLY A 953 21.93 11.40 -34.62
C GLY A 953 21.47 12.69 -33.94
N ILE A 954 21.30 12.70 -32.60
CA ILE A 954 20.84 13.87 -31.84
C ILE A 954 22.01 14.71 -31.30
N CYS A 955 21.88 16.03 -31.41
CA CYS A 955 22.81 17.03 -30.89
C CYS A 955 22.10 18.00 -29.94
N LEU A 956 22.78 18.43 -28.88
CA LEU A 956 22.39 19.63 -28.13
C LEU A 956 23.01 20.83 -28.87
N ALA A 957 22.18 21.65 -29.52
CA ALA A 957 22.63 22.74 -30.37
C ALA A 957 21.53 23.78 -30.63
N ASP A 958 21.92 25.04 -30.79
CA ASP A 958 21.08 26.03 -31.47
C ASP A 958 21.26 25.87 -33.00
N THR A 959 20.21 25.37 -33.66
CA THR A 959 20.19 25.13 -35.10
C THR A 959 20.53 26.39 -35.92
N PHE A 960 20.11 27.57 -35.46
CA PHE A 960 20.41 28.83 -36.16
C PHE A 960 21.87 29.23 -35.97
N GLN A 961 22.39 29.11 -34.75
CA GLN A 961 23.76 29.50 -34.41
C GLN A 961 24.82 28.62 -35.10
N LEU A 962 24.52 27.33 -35.32
CA LEU A 962 25.41 26.38 -35.98
C LEU A 962 26.06 26.93 -37.26
N TYR A 963 25.39 27.81 -38.01
CA TYR A 963 25.87 28.30 -39.30
C TYR A 963 26.37 29.76 -39.29
N GLU A 964 26.47 30.40 -38.12
CA GLU A 964 26.88 31.80 -37.97
C GLU A 964 28.40 31.97 -37.84
N LYS A 965 29.12 30.99 -37.27
CA LYS A 965 30.58 31.01 -37.08
C LYS A 965 31.19 29.61 -37.27
N GLU A 966 32.49 29.54 -37.57
CA GLU A 966 33.24 28.27 -37.49
C GLU A 966 33.51 27.93 -36.02
N ASP A 967 33.18 26.69 -35.60
CA ASP A 967 33.31 26.22 -34.21
C ASP A 967 34.78 26.32 -33.77
N LEU A 968 35.05 27.18 -32.79
CA LEU A 968 36.38 27.41 -32.21
C LEU A 968 36.35 26.91 -30.78
N VAL A 969 36.70 25.62 -30.58
CA VAL A 969 37.24 24.95 -29.36
C VAL A 969 36.75 23.48 -29.33
N ASP A 970 37.64 22.55 -28.94
CA ASP A 970 37.48 21.07 -29.11
C ASP A 970 37.73 20.25 -27.82
N ALA A 971 37.77 20.85 -26.62
CA ALA A 971 38.42 20.22 -25.46
C ALA A 971 37.52 19.43 -24.48
N VAL A 972 36.28 19.83 -24.18
CA VAL A 972 35.50 19.25 -23.05
C VAL A 972 34.26 18.44 -23.49
N GLN A 973 33.63 18.74 -24.65
CA GLN A 973 32.49 18.05 -25.27
C GLN A 973 32.82 17.54 -26.68
N ALA A 974 34.00 16.95 -26.86
CA ALA A 974 34.48 16.44 -28.14
C ALA A 974 33.46 15.56 -28.90
N SER A 975 32.59 14.82 -28.19
CA SER A 975 31.55 13.97 -28.78
C SER A 975 30.35 14.73 -29.34
N ASN A 976 29.79 15.73 -28.62
CA ASN A 976 28.66 16.54 -29.14
C ASN A 976 29.14 17.40 -30.33
N SER A 977 30.29 18.05 -30.19
CA SER A 977 30.93 18.83 -31.25
C SER A 977 31.25 17.98 -32.49
N ALA A 978 31.72 16.73 -32.32
CA ALA A 978 31.92 15.82 -33.44
C ALA A 978 30.61 15.48 -34.17
N ARG A 979 29.51 15.28 -33.44
CA ARG A 979 28.18 15.04 -34.04
C ARG A 979 27.71 16.25 -34.84
N ARG A 980 27.84 17.48 -34.29
CA ARG A 980 27.50 18.75 -34.98
C ARG A 980 28.32 18.94 -36.26
N LYS A 981 29.64 18.79 -36.17
CA LYS A 981 30.57 18.89 -37.32
C LYS A 981 30.26 17.86 -38.41
N LYS A 982 29.87 16.64 -38.02
CA LYS A 982 29.42 15.59 -38.96
C LYS A 982 28.10 16.00 -39.61
N GLN A 983 27.10 16.43 -38.83
CA GLN A 983 25.78 16.82 -39.30
C GLN A 983 25.83 18.00 -40.30
N LYS A 984 26.68 19.00 -40.05
CA LYS A 984 26.92 20.15 -40.95
C LYS A 984 27.29 19.73 -42.37
N LYS A 985 28.06 18.65 -42.53
CA LYS A 985 28.58 18.15 -43.81
C LYS A 985 27.61 17.25 -44.58
N LEU A 986 26.49 16.87 -43.98
CA LEU A 986 25.55 15.93 -44.60
C LEU A 986 24.71 16.61 -45.69
N ASP A 987 24.39 15.84 -46.74
CA ASP A 987 23.43 16.24 -47.76
C ASP A 987 22.01 15.94 -47.26
N ILE A 988 21.40 16.91 -46.57
CA ILE A 988 20.06 16.78 -45.99
C ILE A 988 19.01 16.88 -47.09
N ARG A 989 18.16 15.85 -47.19
CA ARG A 989 17.11 15.76 -48.21
C ARG A 989 15.71 15.98 -47.66
N VAL A 990 15.53 15.77 -46.36
CA VAL A 990 14.23 15.90 -45.70
C VAL A 990 14.40 16.66 -44.40
N ILE A 991 13.57 17.68 -44.21
CA ILE A 991 13.49 18.45 -42.98
C ILE A 991 12.04 18.39 -42.49
N PHE A 992 11.84 17.84 -41.30
CA PHE A 992 10.57 17.85 -40.57
C PHE A 992 10.70 18.71 -39.32
N GLY A 993 9.59 18.95 -38.61
CA GLY A 993 9.63 19.55 -37.29
C GLY A 993 8.51 20.54 -37.06
N ASN A 994 8.37 20.96 -35.81
CA ASN A 994 7.50 22.05 -35.39
C ASN A 994 8.40 23.18 -34.85
N PRO A 995 8.70 24.20 -35.67
CA PRO A 995 9.64 25.24 -35.26
C PRO A 995 9.06 26.13 -34.15
N PRO A 996 9.92 26.81 -33.37
CA PRO A 996 9.46 27.76 -32.36
C PRO A 996 8.80 29.00 -33.00
N TYR A 997 7.76 29.52 -32.35
CA TYR A 997 7.03 30.74 -32.78
C TYR A 997 7.32 31.86 -31.79
N SER A 998 8.00 32.92 -32.24
CA SER A 998 8.23 34.12 -31.42
C SER A 998 8.60 35.29 -32.32
N ALA A 999 7.71 36.27 -32.43
CA ALA A 999 7.96 37.54 -33.12
C ALA A 999 8.67 38.59 -32.23
N GLY A 1000 8.81 38.32 -30.93
CA GLY A 1000 9.40 39.20 -29.92
C GLY A 1000 8.84 38.92 -28.52
N GLN A 1001 9.24 39.73 -27.55
CA GLN A 1001 8.73 39.69 -26.16
C GLN A 1001 7.40 40.44 -26.01
N ASP A 1002 6.52 39.99 -25.11
CA ASP A 1002 5.23 40.63 -24.82
C ASP A 1002 5.41 42.01 -24.17
N SER A 1003 6.43 42.15 -23.31
CA SER A 1003 6.80 43.39 -22.64
C SER A 1003 8.30 43.64 -22.68
N ALA A 1004 8.69 44.91 -22.73
CA ALA A 1004 10.09 45.33 -22.63
C ALA A 1004 10.75 44.94 -21.29
N ASN A 1005 9.93 44.72 -20.25
CA ASN A 1005 10.36 44.36 -18.90
C ASN A 1005 10.70 42.86 -18.76
N ASP A 1006 10.35 42.04 -19.74
CA ASP A 1006 10.52 40.58 -19.66
C ASP A 1006 11.99 40.17 -19.88
N ASN A 1007 12.82 41.10 -20.39
CA ASN A 1007 14.23 40.91 -20.71
C ASN A 1007 14.47 39.62 -21.54
N ASN A 1008 13.59 39.35 -22.50
CA ASN A 1008 13.52 38.15 -23.31
C ASN A 1008 13.53 38.48 -24.81
N GLN A 1009 14.43 39.37 -25.22
CA GLN A 1009 14.56 39.75 -26.63
C GLN A 1009 15.06 38.58 -27.47
N ASN A 1010 14.50 38.42 -28.67
CA ASN A 1010 14.94 37.40 -29.62
C ASN A 1010 16.44 37.56 -29.93
N VAL A 1011 17.16 36.42 -29.93
CA VAL A 1011 18.56 36.36 -30.34
C VAL A 1011 18.70 36.81 -31.80
N ALA A 1012 19.80 37.51 -32.10
CA ALA A 1012 20.14 37.95 -33.44
C ALA A 1012 21.06 36.92 -34.12
N TYR A 1013 20.77 36.60 -35.38
CA TYR A 1013 21.53 35.64 -36.18
C TYR A 1013 21.99 36.35 -37.46
N PRO A 1014 23.15 37.04 -37.46
CA PRO A 1014 23.52 37.98 -38.51
C PRO A 1014 23.46 37.43 -39.95
N HIS A 1015 23.95 36.22 -40.19
CA HIS A 1015 23.94 35.58 -41.49
C HIS A 1015 22.52 35.17 -41.89
N LEU A 1016 21.79 34.47 -41.02
CA LEU A 1016 20.40 34.05 -41.28
C LEU A 1016 19.46 35.25 -41.45
N ASP A 1017 19.56 36.26 -40.60
CA ASP A 1017 18.79 37.50 -40.67
C ASP A 1017 19.14 38.31 -41.93
N SER A 1018 20.40 38.23 -42.41
CA SER A 1018 20.80 38.79 -43.71
C SER A 1018 20.15 38.02 -44.87
N ARG A 1019 20.05 36.69 -44.79
CA ARG A 1019 19.30 35.88 -45.78
C ARG A 1019 17.85 36.32 -45.84
N ILE A 1020 17.16 36.41 -44.70
CA ILE A 1020 15.78 36.95 -44.61
C ILE A 1020 15.70 38.34 -45.23
N ARG A 1021 16.67 39.22 -44.94
CA ARG A 1021 16.72 40.58 -45.48
C ARG A 1021 16.76 40.58 -47.01
N SER A 1022 17.66 39.80 -47.59
CA SER A 1022 17.88 39.70 -49.05
C SER A 1022 16.83 38.86 -49.80
N THR A 1023 16.01 38.07 -49.11
CA THR A 1023 14.97 37.24 -49.75
C THR A 1023 13.56 37.75 -49.48
N TYR A 1024 13.13 37.73 -48.21
CA TYR A 1024 11.75 37.99 -47.83
C TYR A 1024 11.52 39.50 -47.62
N ALA A 1025 12.42 40.16 -46.90
CA ALA A 1025 12.24 41.56 -46.54
C ALA A 1025 12.37 42.50 -47.76
N GLU A 1026 13.33 42.26 -48.65
CA GLU A 1026 13.52 43.06 -49.87
C GLU A 1026 12.29 43.03 -50.79
N ARG A 1027 11.62 41.87 -50.88
CA ARG A 1027 10.42 41.68 -51.72
C ARG A 1027 9.12 42.15 -51.06
N SER A 1028 9.14 42.44 -49.75
CA SER A 1028 7.96 42.88 -49.01
C SER A 1028 7.67 44.38 -49.23
N SER A 1029 6.42 44.69 -49.59
CA SER A 1029 5.91 46.06 -49.70
C SER A 1029 5.48 46.66 -48.36
N ALA A 1030 5.47 45.87 -47.27
CA ALA A 1030 5.08 46.35 -45.94
C ALA A 1030 6.12 47.33 -45.37
N THR A 1031 5.65 48.38 -44.70
CA THR A 1031 6.53 49.35 -44.03
C THR A 1031 7.19 48.77 -42.78
N ASN A 1032 6.43 48.03 -41.96
CA ASN A 1032 6.96 47.30 -40.82
C ASN A 1032 7.30 45.87 -41.25
N LYS A 1033 8.56 45.48 -41.07
CA LYS A 1033 9.10 44.17 -41.47
C LYS A 1033 9.57 43.34 -40.27
N ASN A 1034 9.30 43.76 -39.03
CA ASN A 1034 9.78 43.09 -37.82
C ASN A 1034 9.27 41.65 -37.71
N ALA A 1035 8.00 41.40 -38.07
CA ALA A 1035 7.42 40.07 -38.05
C ALA A 1035 8.12 39.07 -38.99
N LEU A 1036 8.89 39.53 -39.99
CA LEU A 1036 9.67 38.65 -40.86
C LEU A 1036 10.84 37.96 -40.14
N TYR A 1037 11.19 38.43 -38.94
CA TYR A 1037 12.25 37.88 -38.10
C TYR A 1037 11.71 36.99 -36.96
N ASP A 1038 10.44 36.59 -37.05
CA ASP A 1038 9.89 35.54 -36.19
C ASP A 1038 10.71 34.24 -36.33
N SER A 1039 10.92 33.56 -35.22
CA SER A 1039 11.62 32.27 -35.14
C SER A 1039 11.11 31.22 -36.13
N TYR A 1040 9.81 31.16 -36.42
CA TYR A 1040 9.30 30.17 -37.40
C TYR A 1040 9.67 30.55 -38.84
N ILE A 1041 9.79 31.85 -39.15
CA ILE A 1041 10.24 32.32 -40.48
C ILE A 1041 11.75 32.11 -40.62
N ARG A 1042 12.51 32.30 -39.54
CA ARG A 1042 13.93 31.90 -39.46
C ARG A 1042 14.10 30.41 -39.71
N ALA A 1043 13.26 29.57 -39.12
CA ALA A 1043 13.24 28.13 -39.37
C ALA A 1043 12.99 27.79 -40.84
N ILE A 1044 11.98 28.41 -41.48
CA ILE A 1044 11.71 28.20 -42.91
C ILE A 1044 12.91 28.64 -43.76
N ARG A 1045 13.47 29.83 -43.49
CA ARG A 1045 14.62 30.35 -44.25
C ARG A 1045 15.85 29.45 -44.11
N TRP A 1046 16.15 29.03 -42.88
CA TRP A 1046 17.24 28.11 -42.58
C TRP A 1046 17.04 26.77 -43.29
N ALA A 1047 15.85 26.18 -43.21
CA ALA A 1047 15.54 24.91 -43.86
C ALA A 1047 15.68 25.00 -45.38
N SER A 1048 15.19 26.10 -45.99
CA SER A 1048 15.37 26.36 -47.42
C SER A 1048 16.84 26.48 -47.81
N ASP A 1049 17.67 27.17 -47.02
CA ASP A 1049 19.10 27.29 -47.31
C ASP A 1049 19.83 25.94 -47.10
N ARG A 1050 19.40 25.15 -46.11
CA ARG A 1050 20.00 23.85 -45.75
C ARG A 1050 19.77 22.75 -46.78
N ILE A 1051 18.61 22.77 -47.46
CA ILE A 1051 18.27 21.84 -48.55
C ILE A 1051 19.03 22.20 -49.86
N VAL A 1052 19.45 23.46 -50.02
CA VAL A 1052 19.92 24.02 -51.30
C VAL A 1052 21.46 24.04 -51.45
N SER A 1053 22.25 23.84 -50.39
CA SER A 1053 23.71 24.00 -50.47
C SER A 1053 24.46 22.83 -51.15
N GLU A 1054 24.96 23.13 -52.36
CA GLU A 1054 26.09 22.53 -53.12
C GLU A 1054 26.04 21.05 -53.57
N SER A 1055 25.44 20.81 -54.74
CA SER A 1055 25.82 19.69 -55.61
C SER A 1055 25.77 20.12 -57.09
N PRO A 1056 26.88 20.03 -57.85
CA PRO A 1056 26.95 20.51 -59.23
C PRO A 1056 26.42 19.43 -60.19
N VAL A 1057 25.14 19.11 -60.12
CA VAL A 1057 24.47 18.27 -61.13
C VAL A 1057 23.06 18.80 -61.39
N PRO A 1058 22.71 19.11 -62.65
CA PRO A 1058 21.38 19.58 -63.01
C PRO A 1058 20.41 18.39 -63.02
N SER A 1059 19.83 18.07 -61.88
CA SER A 1059 18.57 17.34 -61.80
C SER A 1059 17.55 18.19 -61.06
N ARG A 1060 16.33 18.22 -61.59
CA ARG A 1060 15.20 19.04 -61.12
C ARG A 1060 15.09 18.99 -59.59
N ARG A 1061 15.15 20.16 -58.96
CA ARG A 1061 14.89 20.38 -57.52
C ARG A 1061 13.89 21.56 -57.44
N CYS A 1062 12.83 21.43 -56.65
CA CYS A 1062 11.78 22.44 -56.52
C CYS A 1062 12.01 23.39 -55.34
N GLU A 1063 11.56 24.64 -55.54
CA GLU A 1063 11.12 25.60 -54.51
C GLU A 1063 9.93 25.08 -53.70
#